data_AF-A0A963JM47-F1
#
_entry.id   AF-A0A963JM47-F1
#
_cell.length_a   1.000
_cell.length_b   1.000
_cell.length_c   1.000
_cell.angle_alpha   90.00
_cell.angle_beta   90.00
_cell.angle_gamma   90.00
#
_symmetry.space_group_name_H-M   'P 1'
#
loop_
_entity.id
_entity.type
_entity.pdbx_description
1 polymer ?
#
loop_
_entity_poly.entity_id
_entity_poly.type
_entity_poly.pdbx_seq_one_letter_code
_entity_poly.pdbx_strand_id
1 'polypeptide(L)'
;QAFKITARDEQGVIVTILADNYYGYCKKEVKTQISYATNLYGLAEEEHAGGALAFTRRNHGEEYGIDSHTREPGYSFSKASEQYAEVMNIQPEGYAIDKNFPEVIYVPQDLRMDLSAQTITWKHDNQHQQIRLKPGKIYVQPNGYKIEMEKNPGSSYWRLIGTDPLGTFCHKPCTVSGGGKSEISKSINDAVIYGPLFVDDLQNDLRRVLEICERDYTYRFKPGFEAEDRDPARKLLSPERSLGSVIKVLTVSSSYTDEFNAWLEAIPPRIFSLLFLIKRYYRKDWGNDLCKHLSVDIVDGAPSHELKLNNRKMIASYLRIGFDREKKWRTFKVRQDFIAAEKIQMEDDISVSIVVPDHCLDECRPAQHTGLSVKLVKNCEYRLFQRPDDARIPGYDKQTEYDMAVNGNFIANYDPLKGDSLAAVVEDVMTHGSFTQPMYDLLQEAYDKGEGYVVSSAHSRLIDGKRSKNPRYLQTRPDLVNPVRKYVANMSTRMHLKLPMDVTVCHPVDAVLAGRRNNPPEPGIRPLAVYNPIHYQALPELFMDFICSLTGKSPSTTGVGSEGALTKGPFNALRPTSDLNNALVSFILTGYAGFSSSAGYVGPDMMVEHDISLLVPEIWARIKADERDPQFLIENGYLELLEDFDHEGQTVLASRLGYRITERFVHRFMGKIFDNPQAVFTEELLKPETQDMASYVDGINNIVEAQQKVAKQYIDDGSVNDACPPLYALIHIMATGEYNGKTVRDASIRELFTKDSLLSSDWYRERLEIKQQREIALWEKHVKNLQAFFLLPGHEDEVERLGISSRLDEAIAKLSYVNGKEYFDRLVGTIGADPLRPYRCMSSAQHTENKKVA
;
A
#
# COMPACT_ATOMS: atom_id res chain seq x y z
N GLN A 1 -10.11 -36.30 -5.16
CA GLN A 1 -9.58 -34.97 -4.80
C GLN A 1 -10.21 -33.95 -5.74
N ALA A 2 -10.42 -32.72 -5.27
CA ALA A 2 -10.88 -31.62 -6.12
C ALA A 2 -9.85 -31.34 -7.24
N PHE A 3 -10.31 -31.00 -8.44
CA PHE A 3 -9.45 -30.62 -9.56
C PHE A 3 -10.15 -29.64 -10.51
N LYS A 4 -9.36 -29.02 -11.39
CA LYS A 4 -9.85 -28.30 -12.57
C LYS A 4 -9.14 -28.78 -13.84
N ILE A 5 -9.82 -28.80 -14.98
CA ILE A 5 -9.24 -29.12 -16.29
C ILE A 5 -9.61 -28.01 -17.27
N THR A 6 -8.61 -27.47 -17.96
CA THR A 6 -8.76 -26.29 -18.82
C THR A 6 -8.29 -26.59 -20.26
N ALA A 7 -9.11 -26.23 -21.24
CA ALA A 7 -8.80 -26.24 -22.67
C ALA A 7 -8.82 -24.79 -23.21
N ARG A 8 -7.81 -24.42 -23.98
CA ARG A 8 -7.58 -23.06 -24.52
C ARG A 8 -6.51 -23.09 -25.60
N ASP A 9 -6.55 -22.12 -26.50
CA ASP A 9 -5.55 -21.91 -27.56
C ASP A 9 -5.45 -20.41 -27.95
N GLU A 10 -4.91 -20.09 -29.12
CA GLU A 10 -4.79 -18.72 -29.62
C GLU A 10 -6.09 -18.13 -30.20
N GLN A 11 -7.16 -18.93 -30.34
CA GLN A 11 -8.44 -18.47 -30.89
C GLN A 11 -9.23 -17.58 -29.92
N GLY A 12 -8.79 -17.46 -28.67
CA GLY A 12 -9.41 -16.60 -27.66
C GLY A 12 -10.55 -17.23 -26.88
N VAL A 13 -10.66 -18.56 -26.87
CA VAL A 13 -11.68 -19.30 -26.12
C VAL A 13 -11.01 -20.18 -25.06
N ILE A 14 -11.44 -20.03 -23.81
CA ILE A 14 -10.99 -20.83 -22.67
C ILE A 14 -12.20 -21.53 -22.03
N VAL A 15 -12.08 -22.84 -21.82
CA VAL A 15 -13.12 -23.67 -21.20
C VAL A 15 -12.51 -24.41 -20.03
N THR A 16 -13.09 -24.26 -18.85
CA THR A 16 -12.64 -24.96 -17.64
C THR A 16 -13.77 -25.72 -16.97
N ILE A 17 -13.49 -26.98 -16.60
CA ILE A 17 -14.35 -27.82 -15.77
C ILE A 17 -13.81 -27.79 -14.35
N LEU A 18 -14.67 -27.47 -13.37
CA LEU A 18 -14.37 -27.53 -11.94
C LEU A 18 -15.04 -28.77 -11.32
N ALA A 19 -14.25 -29.67 -10.75
CA ALA A 19 -14.73 -30.89 -10.08
C ALA A 19 -14.81 -30.71 -8.55
N ASP A 20 -15.32 -29.56 -8.13
CA ASP A 20 -15.63 -29.19 -6.74
C ASP A 20 -16.57 -27.98 -6.76
N ASN A 21 -17.34 -27.77 -5.68
CA ASN A 21 -18.33 -26.69 -5.59
C ASN A 21 -17.96 -25.61 -4.55
N TYR A 22 -16.77 -25.65 -3.96
CA TYR A 22 -16.29 -24.57 -3.11
C TYR A 22 -16.13 -23.27 -3.92
N TYR A 23 -16.81 -22.22 -3.46
CA TYR A 23 -16.92 -20.92 -4.14
C TYR A 23 -15.58 -20.26 -4.50
N GLY A 24 -14.52 -20.56 -3.75
CA GLY A 24 -13.18 -20.06 -4.05
C GLY A 24 -12.67 -20.50 -5.42
N TYR A 25 -13.03 -21.70 -5.89
CA TYR A 25 -12.66 -22.18 -7.22
C TYR A 25 -13.34 -21.36 -8.32
N CYS A 26 -14.62 -21.03 -8.18
CA CYS A 26 -15.34 -20.18 -9.13
C CYS A 26 -14.67 -18.80 -9.24
N LYS A 27 -14.40 -18.15 -8.09
CA LYS A 27 -13.71 -16.85 -8.04
C LYS A 27 -12.37 -16.90 -8.77
N LYS A 28 -11.53 -17.89 -8.43
CA LYS A 28 -10.18 -17.99 -8.97
C LYS A 28 -10.14 -18.48 -10.42
N GLU A 29 -11.19 -19.13 -10.91
CA GLU A 29 -11.28 -19.48 -12.33
C GLU A 29 -11.65 -18.26 -13.20
N VAL A 30 -12.49 -17.35 -12.71
CA VAL A 30 -12.68 -16.04 -13.35
C VAL A 30 -11.33 -15.29 -13.44
N LYS A 31 -10.54 -15.30 -12.36
CA LYS A 31 -9.17 -14.76 -12.36
C LYS A 31 -8.30 -15.37 -13.47
N THR A 32 -8.32 -16.69 -13.61
CA THR A 32 -7.58 -17.41 -14.66
C THR A 32 -8.02 -17.02 -16.07
N GLN A 33 -9.31 -16.88 -16.31
CA GLN A 33 -9.82 -16.49 -17.63
C GLN A 33 -9.51 -15.01 -17.95
N ILE A 34 -9.56 -14.11 -16.95
CA ILE A 34 -9.10 -12.73 -17.12
C ILE A 34 -7.61 -12.70 -17.45
N SER A 35 -6.79 -13.47 -16.73
CA SER A 35 -5.35 -13.59 -17.02
C SER A 35 -5.07 -14.12 -18.43
N TYR A 36 -5.84 -15.10 -18.89
CA TYR A 36 -5.76 -15.57 -20.28
C TYR A 36 -6.12 -14.45 -21.27
N ALA A 37 -7.21 -13.72 -21.03
CA ALA A 37 -7.66 -12.63 -21.87
C ALA A 37 -6.65 -11.48 -21.96
N THR A 38 -6.03 -11.06 -20.84
CA THR A 38 -5.02 -9.98 -20.85
C THR A 38 -3.77 -10.38 -21.63
N ASN A 39 -3.31 -11.64 -21.50
CA ASN A 39 -2.16 -12.16 -22.25
C ASN A 39 -2.41 -12.17 -23.77
N LEU A 40 -3.59 -12.59 -24.20
CA LEU A 40 -3.95 -12.57 -25.62
C LEU A 40 -4.21 -11.15 -26.13
N TYR A 41 -4.82 -10.28 -25.32
CA TYR A 41 -5.10 -8.91 -25.73
C TYR A 41 -3.83 -8.07 -25.90
N GLY A 42 -2.81 -8.30 -25.07
CA GLY A 42 -1.69 -7.38 -24.89
C GLY A 42 -2.12 -6.10 -24.19
N LEU A 43 -1.20 -5.15 -23.98
CA LEU A 43 -1.37 -3.86 -23.28
C LEU A 43 -1.77 -3.94 -21.80
N ALA A 44 -2.32 -5.06 -21.36
CA ALA A 44 -2.87 -5.26 -20.05
C ALA A 44 -2.20 -6.42 -19.30
N GLU A 45 -2.21 -6.32 -17.99
CA GLU A 45 -1.77 -7.37 -17.07
C GLU A 45 -2.95 -7.74 -16.15
N GLU A 46 -3.07 -9.02 -15.83
CA GLU A 46 -3.89 -9.46 -14.70
C GLU A 46 -2.95 -9.70 -13.51
N GLU A 47 -3.29 -9.18 -12.35
CA GLU A 47 -2.41 -9.19 -11.19
C GLU A 47 -3.11 -9.73 -9.95
N HIS A 48 -2.35 -10.54 -9.18
CA HIS A 48 -2.71 -10.91 -7.82
C HIS A 48 -2.14 -9.88 -6.84
N ALA A 49 -2.84 -8.75 -6.73
CA ALA A 49 -2.35 -7.56 -6.05
C ALA A 49 -3.42 -6.91 -5.17
N GLY A 50 -2.96 -6.35 -4.05
CA GLY A 50 -3.73 -5.42 -3.22
C GLY A 50 -3.24 -4.00 -3.45
N GLY A 51 -4.00 -2.99 -3.06
CA GLY A 51 -3.60 -1.62 -3.32
C GLY A 51 -4.51 -0.57 -2.69
N ALA A 52 -3.91 0.54 -2.29
CA ALA A 52 -4.63 1.64 -1.66
C ALA A 52 -4.04 3.00 -2.04
N LEU A 53 -4.92 3.95 -2.29
CA LEU A 53 -4.60 5.36 -2.38
C LEU A 53 -4.61 5.95 -0.96
N ALA A 54 -3.43 6.25 -0.42
CA ALA A 54 -3.23 6.70 0.94
C ALA A 54 -3.03 8.23 1.02
N PHE A 55 -3.95 8.92 1.70
CA PHE A 55 -3.89 10.36 1.94
C PHE A 55 -3.36 10.63 3.33
N THR A 56 -2.28 11.40 3.43
CA THR A 56 -1.70 11.77 4.73
C THR A 56 -2.70 12.58 5.55
N ARG A 57 -2.85 12.19 6.83
CA ARG A 57 -3.69 12.90 7.80
C ARG A 57 -2.84 13.47 8.94
N ARG A 58 -3.33 14.56 9.53
CA ARG A 58 -2.69 15.26 10.65
C ARG A 58 -3.71 15.71 11.67
N ASN A 59 -3.34 15.67 12.94
CA ASN A 59 -4.15 16.22 14.02
C ASN A 59 -3.73 17.67 14.29
N HIS A 60 -4.63 18.61 14.02
CA HIS A 60 -4.44 20.05 14.24
C HIS A 60 -4.78 20.47 15.68
N GLY A 61 -5.40 19.59 16.47
CA GLY A 61 -5.78 19.90 17.85
C GLY A 61 -7.07 20.70 17.91
N GLU A 62 -7.02 21.90 18.49
CA GLU A 62 -8.21 22.72 18.80
C GLU A 62 -8.42 23.89 17.84
N GLU A 63 -7.39 24.29 17.08
CA GLU A 63 -7.47 25.43 16.15
C GLU A 63 -6.81 25.12 14.81
N TYR A 64 -7.30 25.74 13.74
CA TYR A 64 -6.71 25.67 12.39
C TYR A 64 -6.88 27.00 11.64
N GLY A 65 -5.93 27.37 10.78
CA GLY A 65 -6.05 28.52 9.85
C GLY A 65 -5.50 29.87 10.33
N ILE A 66 -4.92 29.93 11.54
CA ILE A 66 -4.31 31.16 12.10
C ILE A 66 -2.97 31.50 11.40
N ASP A 67 -2.32 30.49 10.82
CA ASP A 67 -0.98 30.57 10.23
C ASP A 67 -1.05 30.70 8.70
N SER A 68 -0.17 31.53 8.11
CA SER A 68 -0.01 31.67 6.66
C SER A 68 0.41 30.36 5.99
N HIS A 69 1.03 29.42 6.72
CA HIS A 69 1.36 28.09 6.21
C HIS A 69 0.14 27.24 5.81
N THR A 70 -1.08 27.63 6.22
CA THR A 70 -2.33 26.98 5.79
C THR A 70 -2.89 27.54 4.46
N ARG A 71 -2.18 28.50 3.86
CA ARG A 71 -2.62 29.27 2.67
C ARG A 71 -1.65 29.06 1.53
N GLU A 72 -1.74 27.89 0.90
CA GLU A 72 -1.03 27.59 -0.33
C GLU A 72 -1.39 28.62 -1.43
N PRO A 73 -0.40 29.29 -2.04
CA PRO A 73 -0.65 30.31 -3.04
C PRO A 73 -1.28 29.72 -4.31
N GLY A 74 -2.04 30.54 -5.03
CA GLY A 74 -2.63 30.15 -6.31
C GLY A 74 -4.00 29.47 -6.23
N TYR A 75 -4.61 29.41 -5.04
CA TYR A 75 -5.96 28.92 -4.81
C TYR A 75 -6.84 30.02 -4.20
N SER A 76 -8.10 30.10 -4.61
CA SER A 76 -9.09 31.01 -4.02
C SER A 76 -10.50 30.44 -4.13
N PHE A 77 -11.36 30.80 -3.18
CA PHE A 77 -12.74 30.30 -3.17
C PHE A 77 -13.54 30.78 -4.37
N SER A 78 -13.42 32.06 -4.79
CA SER A 78 -14.16 32.58 -5.95
C SER A 78 -13.86 31.77 -7.21
N LYS A 79 -12.58 31.56 -7.54
CA LYS A 79 -12.18 30.75 -8.70
C LYS A 79 -12.68 29.31 -8.62
N ALA A 80 -12.55 28.68 -7.45
CA ALA A 80 -13.05 27.32 -7.25
C ALA A 80 -14.59 27.27 -7.40
N SER A 81 -15.32 28.24 -6.85
CA SER A 81 -16.78 28.30 -6.92
C SER A 81 -17.29 28.54 -8.33
N GLU A 82 -16.56 29.30 -9.14
CA GLU A 82 -16.85 29.47 -10.58
C GLU A 82 -16.59 28.17 -11.35
N GLN A 83 -15.42 27.55 -11.15
CA GLN A 83 -15.01 26.35 -11.87
C GLN A 83 -15.88 25.12 -11.53
N TYR A 84 -16.35 25.02 -10.30
CA TYR A 84 -17.07 23.85 -9.78
C TYR A 84 -18.54 24.16 -9.41
N ALA A 85 -19.11 25.23 -9.98
CA ALA A 85 -20.49 25.68 -9.73
C ALA A 85 -21.55 24.58 -9.97
N GLU A 86 -21.25 23.61 -10.85
CA GLU A 86 -22.13 22.48 -11.14
C GLU A 86 -22.46 21.66 -9.89
N VAL A 87 -21.50 21.46 -8.98
CA VAL A 87 -21.67 20.64 -7.76
C VAL A 87 -21.79 21.47 -6.48
N MET A 88 -21.65 22.80 -6.57
CA MET A 88 -21.69 23.70 -5.42
C MET A 88 -23.00 24.48 -5.32
N ASN A 89 -23.67 24.41 -4.17
CA ASN A 89 -24.73 25.33 -3.78
C ASN A 89 -24.12 26.48 -2.96
N ILE A 90 -23.77 27.57 -3.65
CA ILE A 90 -23.09 28.73 -3.06
C ILE A 90 -24.02 29.48 -2.10
N GLN A 91 -23.47 29.86 -0.94
CA GLN A 91 -24.17 30.55 0.12
C GLN A 91 -23.75 32.03 0.17
N PRO A 92 -24.66 32.95 0.58
CA PRO A 92 -24.36 34.39 0.65
C PRO A 92 -23.16 34.75 1.52
N GLU A 93 -22.85 33.93 2.53
CA GLU A 93 -21.74 34.15 3.46
C GLU A 93 -20.36 33.80 2.85
N GLY A 94 -20.30 33.34 1.60
CA GLY A 94 -19.02 33.06 0.91
C GLY A 94 -18.45 31.66 1.19
N TYR A 95 -19.33 30.66 1.31
CA TYR A 95 -19.02 29.23 1.34
C TYR A 95 -20.00 28.48 0.44
N ALA A 96 -19.83 27.17 0.24
CA ALA A 96 -20.80 26.36 -0.52
C ALA A 96 -21.07 25.00 0.13
N ILE A 97 -22.25 24.47 -0.13
CA ILE A 97 -22.65 23.11 0.25
C ILE A 97 -22.65 22.26 -1.02
N ASP A 98 -22.06 21.07 -0.96
CA ASP A 98 -22.09 20.16 -2.10
C ASP A 98 -23.52 19.67 -2.40
N LYS A 99 -23.89 19.64 -3.68
CA LYS A 99 -25.23 19.25 -4.14
C LYS A 99 -25.49 17.75 -4.04
N ASN A 100 -24.44 16.92 -4.10
CA ASN A 100 -24.55 15.47 -4.04
C ASN A 100 -24.46 14.96 -2.59
N PHE A 101 -23.60 15.59 -1.78
CA PHE A 101 -23.33 15.20 -0.40
C PHE A 101 -23.39 16.40 0.55
N PRO A 102 -24.53 16.70 1.18
CA PRO A 102 -24.72 17.88 2.04
C PRO A 102 -23.78 17.94 3.28
N GLU A 103 -23.08 16.86 3.58
CA GLU A 103 -21.99 16.79 4.55
C GLU A 103 -20.68 17.44 4.09
N VAL A 104 -20.49 17.62 2.78
CA VAL A 104 -19.31 18.27 2.18
C VAL A 104 -19.56 19.77 2.05
N ILE A 105 -18.73 20.55 2.74
CA ILE A 105 -18.84 22.01 2.82
C ILE A 105 -17.56 22.63 2.26
N TYR A 106 -17.67 23.39 1.18
CA TYR A 106 -16.56 24.11 0.59
C TYR A 106 -16.38 25.45 1.29
N VAL A 107 -15.19 25.71 1.82
CA VAL A 107 -14.87 26.89 2.64
C VAL A 107 -13.71 27.67 2.03
N PRO A 108 -13.58 28.98 2.31
CA PRO A 108 -12.43 29.76 1.86
C PRO A 108 -11.13 29.30 2.52
N GLN A 109 -9.99 29.61 1.89
CA GLN A 109 -8.69 29.24 2.43
C GLN A 109 -8.27 30.10 3.63
N ASP A 110 -8.56 31.40 3.57
CA ASP A 110 -8.35 32.35 4.66
C ASP A 110 -9.51 32.26 5.65
N LEU A 111 -9.43 31.29 6.57
CA LEU A 111 -10.39 31.07 7.63
C LEU A 111 -9.68 30.77 8.95
N ARG A 112 -10.43 30.77 10.04
CA ARG A 112 -10.05 30.21 11.34
C ARG A 112 -11.11 29.23 11.79
N MET A 113 -10.69 28.03 12.19
CA MET A 113 -11.54 27.07 12.88
C MET A 113 -11.15 27.03 14.36
N ASP A 114 -12.13 27.13 15.24
CA ASP A 114 -11.98 27.03 16.69
C ASP A 114 -12.90 25.93 17.21
N LEU A 115 -12.31 24.87 17.74
CA LEU A 115 -13.02 23.70 18.25
C LEU A 115 -13.78 24.01 19.56
N SER A 116 -13.22 24.85 20.42
CA SER A 116 -13.79 25.19 21.72
C SER A 116 -15.01 26.09 21.56
N ALA A 117 -14.92 27.10 20.69
CA ALA A 117 -16.06 27.93 20.30
C ALA A 117 -17.02 27.21 19.34
N GLN A 118 -16.53 26.14 18.68
CA GLN A 118 -17.18 25.43 17.58
C GLN A 118 -17.58 26.37 16.43
N THR A 119 -16.65 27.21 16.00
CA THR A 119 -16.87 28.21 14.93
C THR A 119 -15.86 28.03 13.80
N ILE A 120 -16.31 28.38 12.60
CA ILE A 120 -15.47 28.61 11.43
C ILE A 120 -15.72 30.05 11.01
N THR A 121 -14.68 30.88 10.98
CA THR A 121 -14.79 32.32 10.73
C THR A 121 -13.85 32.76 9.61
N TRP A 122 -14.30 33.65 8.74
CA TRP A 122 -13.49 34.26 7.68
C TRP A 122 -13.96 35.68 7.38
N LYS A 123 -13.27 36.37 6.48
CA LYS A 123 -13.72 37.65 5.92
C LYS A 123 -14.27 37.45 4.51
N HIS A 124 -15.43 38.02 4.25
CA HIS A 124 -16.04 38.10 2.91
C HIS A 124 -16.61 39.50 2.74
N ASP A 125 -16.26 40.19 1.65
CA ASP A 125 -16.65 41.59 1.38
C ASP A 125 -16.42 42.55 2.57
N ASN A 126 -15.26 42.40 3.22
CA ASN A 126 -14.87 43.12 4.45
C ASN A 126 -15.79 42.90 5.67
N GLN A 127 -16.75 41.98 5.59
CA GLN A 127 -17.57 41.55 6.71
C GLN A 127 -17.04 40.24 7.32
N HIS A 128 -17.15 40.12 8.64
CA HIS A 128 -16.84 38.89 9.34
C HIS A 128 -17.99 37.90 9.19
N GLN A 129 -17.69 36.74 8.61
CA GLN A 129 -18.63 35.65 8.41
C GLN A 129 -18.34 34.53 9.40
N GLN A 130 -19.38 33.78 9.76
CA GLN A 130 -19.27 32.67 10.70
C GLN A 130 -20.27 31.56 10.40
N ILE A 131 -19.79 30.32 10.40
CA ILE A 131 -20.65 29.12 10.48
C ILE A 131 -20.25 28.27 11.67
N ARG A 132 -21.13 27.34 12.05
CA ARG A 132 -20.87 26.36 13.13
C ARG A 132 -19.97 25.23 12.62
N LEU A 133 -18.91 24.93 13.37
CA LEU A 133 -18.13 23.70 13.21
C LEU A 133 -18.95 22.52 13.77
N LYS A 134 -19.21 21.49 12.96
CA LYS A 134 -20.07 20.35 13.33
C LYS A 134 -19.37 19.01 13.08
N PRO A 135 -19.62 17.99 13.91
CA PRO A 135 -19.20 16.62 13.62
C PRO A 135 -19.96 16.07 12.40
N GLY A 136 -19.34 15.13 11.68
CA GLY A 136 -19.91 14.52 10.48
C GLY A 136 -19.96 15.43 9.25
N LYS A 137 -19.28 16.59 9.30
CA LYS A 137 -19.09 17.50 8.16
C LYS A 137 -17.64 17.46 7.70
N ILE A 138 -17.43 17.55 6.39
CA ILE A 138 -16.12 17.57 5.74
C ILE A 138 -15.92 18.95 5.11
N TYR A 139 -15.03 19.74 5.69
CA TYR A 139 -14.75 21.10 5.23
C TYR A 139 -13.59 21.09 4.23
N VAL A 140 -13.85 21.45 2.98
CA VAL A 140 -12.88 21.37 1.88
C VAL A 140 -12.41 22.77 1.48
N GLN A 141 -11.11 23.03 1.59
CA GLN A 141 -10.49 24.28 1.14
C GLN A 141 -10.31 24.30 -0.38
N PRO A 142 -10.09 25.46 -1.01
CA PRO A 142 -9.97 25.59 -2.47
C PRO A 142 -8.77 24.83 -3.07
N ASN A 143 -7.74 24.53 -2.27
CA ASN A 143 -6.61 23.67 -2.67
C ASN A 143 -6.88 22.17 -2.47
N GLY A 144 -8.12 21.80 -2.12
CA GLY A 144 -8.56 20.42 -1.88
C GLY A 144 -8.25 19.88 -0.49
N TYR A 145 -7.57 20.63 0.38
CA TYR A 145 -7.28 20.20 1.75
C TYR A 145 -8.57 20.05 2.55
N LYS A 146 -8.70 18.96 3.32
CA LYS A 146 -9.92 18.63 4.06
C LYS A 146 -9.71 18.82 5.55
N ILE A 147 -10.72 19.31 6.25
CA ILE A 147 -10.74 19.40 7.70
C ILE A 147 -12.03 18.79 8.25
N GLU A 148 -11.92 17.98 9.30
CA GLU A 148 -13.04 17.33 9.97
C GLU A 148 -12.93 17.49 11.49
N MET A 149 -14.07 17.61 12.17
CA MET A 149 -14.16 17.54 13.62
C MET A 149 -14.43 16.09 14.04
N GLU A 150 -13.45 15.44 14.66
CA GLU A 150 -13.53 14.03 15.07
C GLU A 150 -13.37 13.86 16.58
N LYS A 151 -14.10 12.91 17.15
CA LYS A 151 -13.93 12.50 18.54
C LYS A 151 -12.68 11.64 18.66
N ASN A 152 -11.85 11.89 19.66
CA ASN A 152 -10.74 11.01 19.98
C ASN A 152 -11.30 9.67 20.51
N PRO A 153 -10.95 8.51 19.92
CA PRO A 153 -11.52 7.23 20.34
C PRO A 153 -11.19 6.85 21.79
N GLY A 154 -10.06 7.32 22.33
CA GLY A 154 -9.61 7.04 23.69
C GLY A 154 -9.97 8.11 24.73
N SER A 155 -10.78 9.13 24.39
CA SER A 155 -11.20 10.15 25.36
C SER A 155 -12.54 10.80 25.02
N SER A 156 -13.09 11.60 25.94
CA SER A 156 -14.30 12.39 25.68
C SER A 156 -14.07 13.60 24.76
N TYR A 157 -12.82 13.89 24.40
CA TYR A 157 -12.47 15.10 23.69
C TYR A 157 -12.52 14.97 22.18
N TRP A 158 -12.68 16.13 21.53
CA TRP A 158 -12.67 16.27 20.08
C TRP A 158 -11.34 16.85 19.59
N ARG A 159 -11.11 16.75 18.28
CA ARG A 159 -9.93 17.27 17.58
C ARG A 159 -10.27 17.63 16.14
N LEU A 160 -9.55 18.60 15.58
CA LEU A 160 -9.55 18.90 14.16
C LEU A 160 -8.55 17.98 13.44
N ILE A 161 -9.03 17.24 12.45
CA ILE A 161 -8.21 16.38 11.61
C ILE A 161 -8.14 16.95 10.22
N GLY A 162 -6.92 17.12 9.70
CA GLY A 162 -6.68 17.54 8.34
C GLY A 162 -6.24 16.37 7.45
N THR A 163 -6.68 16.36 6.19
CA THR A 163 -6.30 15.34 5.20
C THR A 163 -5.83 16.00 3.90
N ASP A 164 -4.66 15.60 3.42
CA ASP A 164 -4.05 16.13 2.19
C ASP A 164 -4.92 15.87 0.94
N PRO A 165 -4.83 16.73 -0.10
CA PRO A 165 -5.63 16.60 -1.31
C PRO A 165 -5.13 15.54 -2.30
N LEU A 166 -3.84 15.23 -2.26
CA LEU A 166 -3.19 14.22 -3.10
C LEU A 166 -2.81 13.00 -2.26
N GLY A 167 -3.18 11.82 -2.77
CA GLY A 167 -2.82 10.55 -2.17
C GLY A 167 -1.55 9.98 -2.79
N THR A 168 -1.01 8.94 -2.15
CA THR A 168 0.02 8.07 -2.72
C THR A 168 -0.59 6.70 -3.00
N PHE A 169 -0.62 6.29 -4.26
CA PHE A 169 -1.14 4.98 -4.63
C PHE A 169 -0.05 3.92 -4.41
N CYS A 170 -0.17 3.20 -3.30
CA CYS A 170 0.64 2.03 -2.98
C CYS A 170 0.01 0.76 -3.59
N HIS A 171 0.74 0.13 -4.50
CA HIS A 171 0.38 -1.13 -5.16
C HIS A 171 1.22 -2.28 -4.57
N LYS A 172 0.58 -3.39 -4.19
CA LYS A 172 1.21 -4.54 -3.51
C LYS A 172 0.98 -5.84 -4.29
N PRO A 173 1.75 -6.07 -5.38
CA PRO A 173 1.67 -7.27 -6.21
C PRO A 173 2.52 -8.41 -5.65
N CYS A 174 2.46 -9.57 -6.32
CA CYS A 174 3.40 -10.70 -6.15
C CYS A 174 3.62 -11.11 -4.68
N THR A 175 2.58 -11.00 -3.86
CA THR A 175 2.67 -11.18 -2.41
C THR A 175 2.06 -12.52 -2.04
N VAL A 176 2.92 -13.45 -1.61
CA VAL A 176 2.51 -14.80 -1.20
C VAL A 176 1.47 -14.77 -0.07
N SER A 177 0.72 -15.84 0.10
CA SER A 177 -0.22 -15.99 1.20
C SER A 177 0.48 -15.80 2.55
N GLY A 178 -0.01 -14.85 3.34
CA GLY A 178 0.59 -14.43 4.62
C GLY A 178 1.67 -13.35 4.49
N GLY A 179 1.96 -12.85 3.29
CA GLY A 179 2.80 -11.67 3.06
C GLY A 179 2.06 -10.32 3.22
N GLY A 180 0.78 -10.37 3.59
CA GLY A 180 -0.02 -9.19 3.92
C GLY A 180 -0.46 -8.36 2.72
N LYS A 181 -0.96 -9.01 1.65
CA LYS A 181 -1.49 -8.33 0.44
C LYS A 181 -2.59 -7.32 0.77
N SER A 182 -3.66 -7.76 1.43
CA SER A 182 -4.83 -6.91 1.75
C SER A 182 -4.54 -5.88 2.87
N GLU A 183 -3.51 -6.11 3.69
CA GLU A 183 -3.07 -5.20 4.76
C GLU A 183 -2.71 -3.80 4.25
N ILE A 184 -2.28 -3.68 2.98
CA ILE A 184 -1.99 -2.38 2.36
C ILE A 184 -3.21 -1.44 2.42
N SER A 185 -4.43 -2.00 2.37
CA SER A 185 -5.69 -1.26 2.37
C SER A 185 -6.41 -1.21 3.71
N LYS A 186 -6.09 -2.10 4.66
CA LYS A 186 -6.70 -2.12 6.00
C LYS A 186 -6.30 -0.91 6.84
N SER A 187 -7.21 -0.37 7.63
CA SER A 187 -6.90 0.79 8.47
C SER A 187 -5.92 0.40 9.59
N ILE A 188 -4.80 1.12 9.72
CA ILE A 188 -3.92 0.96 10.89
C ILE A 188 -4.56 1.53 12.17
N ASN A 189 -5.63 2.32 12.04
CA ASN A 189 -6.32 2.93 13.18
C ASN A 189 -6.92 1.89 14.14
N ASP A 190 -7.28 0.71 13.65
CA ASP A 190 -7.80 -0.38 14.48
C ASP A 190 -6.72 -0.99 15.38
N ALA A 191 -5.44 -0.82 15.01
CA ALA A 191 -4.28 -1.23 15.81
C ALA A 191 -3.79 -0.13 16.78
N VAL A 192 -4.40 1.06 16.77
CA VAL A 192 -3.99 2.17 17.66
C VAL A 192 -4.52 1.94 19.07
N ILE A 193 -3.59 1.93 20.02
CA ILE A 193 -3.86 1.87 21.46
C ILE A 193 -3.87 3.29 22.00
N TYR A 194 -4.86 3.63 22.82
CA TYR A 194 -4.97 4.92 23.48
C TYR A 194 -4.70 4.77 24.98
N GLY A 195 -3.79 5.58 25.52
CA GLY A 195 -3.40 5.51 26.92
C GLY A 195 -2.90 6.86 27.46
N PRO A 196 -2.78 7.01 28.79
CA PRO A 196 -2.26 8.22 29.39
C PRO A 196 -0.79 8.45 29.01
N LEU A 197 -0.39 9.72 28.94
CA LEU A 197 1.02 10.07 28.89
C LEU A 197 1.58 10.15 30.31
N PHE A 198 2.65 9.40 30.57
CA PHE A 198 3.25 9.32 31.89
C PHE A 198 4.42 10.29 32.09
N VAL A 199 4.51 10.86 33.28
CA VAL A 199 5.68 11.57 33.84
C VAL A 199 6.08 10.92 35.15
N ASP A 200 7.35 11.02 35.52
CA ASP A 200 7.86 10.44 36.77
C ASP A 200 7.65 11.43 37.92
N ASP A 201 8.51 12.45 37.98
CA ASP A 201 8.31 13.65 38.80
C ASP A 201 8.18 14.86 37.87
N LEU A 202 6.98 15.44 37.77
CA LEU A 202 6.68 16.48 36.79
C LEU A 202 7.66 17.67 36.89
N GLN A 203 8.01 18.10 38.09
CA GLN A 203 8.89 19.26 38.28
C GLN A 203 10.32 18.98 37.80
N ASN A 204 10.89 17.84 38.16
CA ASN A 204 12.22 17.45 37.67
C ASN A 204 12.22 17.13 36.18
N ASP A 205 11.20 16.45 35.67
CA ASP A 205 11.08 16.13 34.25
C ASP A 205 10.95 17.43 33.43
N LEU A 206 10.18 18.43 33.90
CA LEU A 206 10.09 19.76 33.26
C LEU A 206 11.43 20.52 33.29
N ARG A 207 12.15 20.50 34.41
CA ARG A 207 13.48 21.12 34.50
C ARG A 207 14.43 20.52 33.44
N ARG A 208 14.44 19.19 33.31
CA ARG A 208 15.23 18.50 32.27
C ARG A 208 14.81 18.90 30.86
N VAL A 209 13.51 19.04 30.60
CA VAL A 209 13.02 19.50 29.29
C VAL A 209 13.52 20.92 28.98
N LEU A 210 13.49 21.83 29.95
CA LEU A 210 13.99 23.20 29.77
C LEU A 210 15.49 23.22 29.49
N GLU A 211 16.28 22.42 30.20
CA GLU A 211 17.72 22.25 29.94
C GLU A 211 18.00 21.77 28.51
N ILE A 212 17.20 20.82 28.00
CA ILE A 212 17.28 20.33 26.62
C ILE A 212 16.92 21.45 25.63
N CYS A 213 15.86 22.21 25.89
CA CYS A 213 15.41 23.30 25.00
C CYS A 213 16.47 24.41 24.84
N GLU A 214 17.25 24.70 25.88
CA GLU A 214 18.26 25.76 25.87
C GLU A 214 19.62 25.34 25.29
N ARG A 215 19.91 24.03 25.22
CA ARG A 215 21.17 23.49 24.68
C ARG A 215 21.47 24.00 23.26
N ASP A 216 22.77 24.17 22.97
CA ASP A 216 23.26 24.43 21.62
C ASP A 216 23.41 23.11 20.83
N TYR A 217 22.77 23.04 19.67
CA TYR A 217 22.75 21.86 18.80
C TYR A 217 23.66 22.02 17.57
N THR A 218 24.37 23.14 17.41
CA THR A 218 25.17 23.41 16.21
C THR A 218 26.37 22.48 16.04
N TYR A 219 26.91 21.94 17.14
CA TYR A 219 28.09 21.07 17.17
C TYR A 219 27.77 19.56 17.11
N ARG A 220 26.52 19.18 16.84
CA ARG A 220 26.09 17.78 16.95
C ARG A 220 26.54 16.88 15.80
N PHE A 221 26.87 17.45 14.64
CA PHE A 221 27.19 16.67 13.43
C PHE A 221 28.66 16.26 13.39
N LYS A 222 28.92 15.07 12.86
CA LYS A 222 30.26 14.68 12.41
C LYS A 222 30.63 15.48 11.15
N PRO A 223 31.94 15.70 10.90
CA PRO A 223 32.41 16.35 9.68
C PRO A 223 31.81 15.70 8.41
N GLY A 224 31.24 16.51 7.51
CA GLY A 224 30.62 16.06 6.27
C GLY A 224 29.09 15.88 6.34
N PHE A 225 28.48 15.97 7.53
CA PHE A 225 27.03 15.84 7.73
C PHE A 225 26.33 17.16 8.08
N GLU A 226 27.04 18.29 8.12
CA GLU A 226 26.52 19.57 8.57
C GLU A 226 25.34 20.07 7.72
N ALA A 227 25.30 19.71 6.44
CA ALA A 227 24.24 20.09 5.51
C ALA A 227 22.89 19.37 5.77
N GLU A 228 22.85 18.36 6.66
CA GLU A 228 21.64 17.63 7.00
C GLU A 228 20.59 18.47 7.76
N ASP A 229 20.99 19.62 8.30
CA ASP A 229 20.09 20.65 8.82
C ASP A 229 20.44 22.01 8.23
N ARG A 230 19.50 22.58 7.47
CA ARG A 230 19.67 23.84 6.76
C ARG A 230 19.94 25.04 7.67
N ASP A 231 19.49 24.97 8.92
CA ASP A 231 19.76 25.98 9.92
C ASP A 231 19.86 25.29 11.30
N PRO A 232 21.08 24.92 11.73
CA PRO A 232 21.31 24.20 12.97
C PRO A 232 21.19 25.09 14.21
N ALA A 233 21.15 26.42 14.06
CA ALA A 233 21.04 27.36 15.18
C ALA A 233 19.60 27.57 15.68
N ARG A 234 18.59 27.12 14.90
CA ARG A 234 17.18 27.23 15.30
C ARG A 234 16.92 26.55 16.65
N LYS A 235 16.35 27.27 17.60
CA LYS A 235 15.93 26.71 18.90
C LYS A 235 14.79 25.68 18.71
N LEU A 236 14.71 24.68 19.60
CA LEU A 236 13.72 23.60 19.49
C LEU A 236 12.27 24.11 19.50
N LEU A 237 11.96 25.04 20.41
CA LEU A 237 10.62 25.62 20.56
C LEU A 237 10.30 26.73 19.54
N SER A 238 11.22 27.07 18.63
CA SER A 238 10.96 28.06 17.57
C SER A 238 9.76 27.65 16.70
N PRO A 239 8.81 28.56 16.39
CA PRO A 239 7.68 28.24 15.50
C PRO A 239 8.14 27.79 14.11
N GLU A 240 9.33 28.22 13.67
CA GLU A 240 9.92 27.85 12.37
C GLU A 240 10.53 26.43 12.36
N ARG A 241 10.55 25.76 13.51
CA ARG A 241 11.00 24.37 13.64
C ARG A 241 9.80 23.46 13.83
N SER A 242 9.58 22.52 12.91
CA SER A 242 8.47 21.56 13.00
C SER A 242 8.70 20.53 14.11
N LEU A 243 7.62 19.90 14.60
CA LEU A 243 7.72 18.79 15.56
C LEU A 243 8.60 17.65 15.03
N GLY A 244 8.42 17.25 13.77
CA GLY A 244 9.26 16.23 13.14
C GLY A 244 10.74 16.62 13.07
N SER A 245 11.05 17.90 12.87
CA SER A 245 12.44 18.38 12.92
C SER A 245 13.02 18.31 14.34
N VAL A 246 12.22 18.61 15.37
CA VAL A 246 12.64 18.47 16.78
C VAL A 246 12.89 17.00 17.11
N ILE A 247 12.00 16.10 16.70
CA ILE A 247 12.20 14.64 16.86
C ILE A 247 13.49 14.21 16.16
N LYS A 248 13.73 14.63 14.90
CA LYS A 248 14.98 14.30 14.17
C LYS A 248 16.22 14.71 14.98
N VAL A 249 16.25 15.92 15.54
CA VAL A 249 17.40 16.42 16.33
C VAL A 249 17.63 15.60 17.60
N LEU A 250 16.55 15.15 18.22
CA LEU A 250 16.58 14.40 19.49
C LEU A 250 16.50 12.88 19.30
N THR A 251 16.83 12.39 18.10
CA THR A 251 16.91 10.97 17.78
C THR A 251 18.36 10.64 17.42
N VAL A 252 18.90 9.58 18.00
CA VAL A 252 20.27 9.10 17.71
C VAL A 252 20.44 8.85 16.21
N SER A 253 21.64 9.18 15.72
CA SER A 253 21.99 9.08 14.31
C SER A 253 23.47 8.85 14.14
N SER A 254 23.84 7.97 13.21
CA SER A 254 25.22 7.80 12.77
C SER A 254 25.89 9.10 12.28
N SER A 255 25.10 10.09 11.84
CA SER A 255 25.57 11.42 11.39
C SER A 255 25.98 12.34 12.54
N TYR A 256 25.63 12.00 13.79
CA TYR A 256 25.97 12.80 14.97
C TYR A 256 27.27 12.34 15.62
N THR A 257 27.91 13.23 16.39
CA THR A 257 29.11 12.93 17.18
C THR A 257 28.76 11.88 18.25
N ASP A 258 29.73 11.03 18.59
CA ASP A 258 29.51 9.95 19.55
C ASP A 258 29.17 10.51 20.94
N GLU A 259 29.76 11.66 21.31
CA GLU A 259 29.42 12.39 22.53
C GLU A 259 27.95 12.86 22.54
N PHE A 260 27.44 13.37 21.41
CA PHE A 260 26.05 13.82 21.33
C PHE A 260 25.07 12.64 21.38
N ASN A 261 25.39 11.53 20.70
CA ASN A 261 24.58 10.32 20.77
C ASN A 261 24.56 9.73 22.19
N ALA A 262 25.71 9.64 22.86
CA ALA A 262 25.78 9.19 24.26
C ALA A 262 24.94 10.08 25.20
N TRP A 263 24.93 11.40 24.96
CA TRP A 263 24.06 12.33 25.68
C TRP A 263 22.56 12.07 25.40
N LEU A 264 22.17 11.83 24.14
CA LEU A 264 20.79 11.50 23.78
C LEU A 264 20.32 10.19 24.45
N GLU A 265 21.16 9.15 24.43
CA GLU A 265 20.86 7.84 25.02
C GLU A 265 20.70 7.90 26.55
N ALA A 266 21.42 8.82 27.21
CA ALA A 266 21.29 9.03 28.65
C ALA A 266 19.95 9.68 29.06
N ILE A 267 19.19 10.25 28.11
CA ILE A 267 17.91 10.91 28.37
C ILE A 267 16.78 9.87 28.32
N PRO A 268 15.99 9.72 29.41
CA PRO A 268 14.86 8.80 29.40
C PRO A 268 13.82 9.16 28.31
N PRO A 269 13.28 8.19 27.55
CA PRO A 269 12.30 8.46 26.49
C PRO A 269 11.05 9.23 26.91
N ARG A 270 10.67 9.15 28.19
CA ARG A 270 9.56 9.94 28.76
C ARG A 270 9.81 11.45 28.69
N ILE A 271 11.06 11.90 28.82
CA ILE A 271 11.44 13.31 28.78
C ILE A 271 11.25 13.84 27.36
N PHE A 272 11.66 13.08 26.34
CA PHE A 272 11.39 13.42 24.95
C PHE A 272 9.89 13.46 24.66
N SER A 273 9.13 12.48 25.16
CA SER A 273 7.67 12.45 25.00
C SER A 273 6.99 13.70 25.58
N LEU A 274 7.45 14.18 26.73
CA LEU A 274 7.00 15.43 27.36
C LEU A 274 7.42 16.66 26.53
N LEU A 275 8.67 16.72 26.07
CA LEU A 275 9.17 17.80 25.22
C LEU A 275 8.38 17.90 23.91
N PHE A 276 8.11 16.79 23.24
CA PHE A 276 7.35 16.75 21.99
C PHE A 276 5.90 17.20 22.19
N LEU A 277 5.30 16.85 23.33
CA LEU A 277 3.99 17.36 23.72
C LEU A 277 4.04 18.88 23.92
N ILE A 278 5.02 19.37 24.69
CA ILE A 278 5.23 20.81 24.88
C ILE A 278 5.40 21.49 23.53
N LYS A 279 6.30 21.00 22.67
CA LYS A 279 6.56 21.55 21.34
C LYS A 279 5.28 21.68 20.51
N ARG A 280 4.37 20.71 20.61
CA ARG A 280 3.13 20.72 19.87
C ARG A 280 2.15 21.79 20.35
N TYR A 281 2.03 21.96 21.67
CA TYR A 281 1.03 22.86 22.26
C TYR A 281 1.59 24.25 22.60
N TYR A 282 2.92 24.41 22.57
CA TYR A 282 3.61 25.63 22.94
C TYR A 282 3.12 26.81 22.10
N ARG A 283 2.64 27.84 22.79
CA ARG A 283 2.32 29.12 22.18
C ARG A 283 3.31 30.17 22.66
N LYS A 284 3.65 31.14 21.81
CA LYS A 284 4.66 32.17 22.14
C LYS A 284 4.31 32.97 23.39
N ASP A 285 3.02 33.18 23.65
CA ASP A 285 2.46 33.86 24.81
C ASP A 285 2.59 33.06 26.12
N TRP A 286 2.88 31.75 26.06
CA TRP A 286 3.13 30.96 27.27
C TRP A 286 4.47 31.30 27.92
N GLY A 287 5.48 31.73 27.14
CA GLY A 287 6.79 32.15 27.66
C GLY A 287 7.35 31.20 28.74
N ASN A 288 7.74 31.77 29.89
CA ASN A 288 8.24 31.03 31.06
C ASN A 288 7.12 30.41 31.93
N ASP A 289 5.85 30.66 31.61
CA ASP A 289 4.68 30.22 32.37
C ASP A 289 4.17 28.82 31.95
N LEU A 290 4.89 28.12 31.07
CA LEU A 290 4.57 26.76 30.60
C LEU A 290 4.18 25.81 31.74
N CYS A 291 4.88 25.88 32.88
CA CYS A 291 4.62 25.01 34.03
C CYS A 291 3.22 25.20 34.65
N LYS A 292 2.55 26.34 34.43
CA LYS A 292 1.18 26.59 34.91
C LYS A 292 0.14 25.80 34.12
N HIS A 293 0.47 25.39 32.90
CA HIS A 293 -0.44 24.66 32.02
C HIS A 293 -0.34 23.14 32.20
N LEU A 294 0.75 22.64 32.82
CA LEU A 294 0.99 21.22 33.00
C LEU A 294 0.80 20.83 34.47
N SER A 295 0.07 19.75 34.72
CA SER A 295 -0.19 19.26 36.07
C SER A 295 -0.32 17.74 36.12
N VAL A 296 -0.34 17.19 37.33
CA VAL A 296 -0.71 15.81 37.62
C VAL A 296 -1.72 15.81 38.77
N ASP A 297 -2.55 14.78 38.88
CA ASP A 297 -3.44 14.65 40.04
C ASP A 297 -2.63 14.32 41.30
N ILE A 298 -3.16 14.70 42.46
CA ILE A 298 -2.70 14.17 43.75
C ILE A 298 -3.59 12.98 44.10
N VAL A 299 -3.00 11.79 44.18
CA VAL A 299 -3.70 10.53 44.51
C VAL A 299 -3.12 10.04 45.83
N ASP A 300 -3.99 9.83 46.82
CA ASP A 300 -3.62 9.41 48.18
C ASP A 300 -2.50 10.25 48.84
N GLY A 301 -2.45 11.56 48.51
CA GLY A 301 -1.49 12.51 49.06
C GLY A 301 -0.16 12.60 48.31
N ALA A 302 0.04 11.82 47.24
CA ALA A 302 1.24 11.87 46.40
C ALA A 302 0.91 12.34 44.96
N PRO A 303 1.83 13.06 44.29
CA PRO A 303 1.69 13.33 42.86
C PRO A 303 1.58 12.03 42.06
N SER A 304 0.57 11.95 41.20
CA SER A 304 0.39 10.87 40.24
C SER A 304 1.28 11.06 39.01
N HIS A 305 1.27 10.07 38.12
CA HIS A 305 2.11 10.04 36.93
C HIS A 305 1.38 10.42 35.64
N GLU A 306 0.06 10.61 35.65
CA GLU A 306 -0.70 10.94 34.44
C GLU A 306 -0.65 12.44 34.15
N LEU A 307 -0.02 12.81 33.03
CA LEU A 307 0.11 14.21 32.65
C LEU A 307 -1.25 14.83 32.27
N LYS A 308 -1.46 16.05 32.76
CA LYS A 308 -2.55 16.94 32.34
C LYS A 308 -2.01 18.18 31.65
N LEU A 309 -2.77 18.66 30.66
CA LEU A 309 -2.62 19.98 30.06
C LEU A 309 -3.90 20.76 30.32
N ASN A 310 -3.83 21.92 30.98
CA ASN A 310 -4.98 22.74 31.37
C ASN A 310 -6.08 21.93 32.09
N ASN A 311 -5.66 21.11 33.08
CA ASN A 311 -6.50 20.17 33.84
C ASN A 311 -7.15 19.03 33.04
N ARG A 312 -6.83 18.89 31.75
CA ARG A 312 -7.28 17.80 30.90
C ARG A 312 -6.24 16.70 30.85
N LYS A 313 -6.65 15.45 31.12
CA LYS A 313 -5.78 14.27 30.99
C LYS A 313 -5.29 14.13 29.55
N MET A 314 -3.98 13.98 29.39
CA MET A 314 -3.36 13.81 28.09
C MET A 314 -3.38 12.35 27.68
N ILE A 315 -4.08 12.08 26.58
CA ILE A 315 -4.12 10.77 25.94
C ILE A 315 -3.16 10.76 24.76
N ALA A 316 -2.20 9.84 24.83
CA ALA A 316 -1.28 9.51 23.76
C ALA A 316 -1.82 8.33 22.93
N SER A 317 -1.28 8.20 21.73
CA SER A 317 -1.56 7.10 20.81
C SER A 317 -0.32 6.23 20.70
N TYR A 318 -0.53 4.92 20.63
CA TYR A 318 0.54 3.94 20.55
C TYR A 318 0.23 2.89 19.48
N LEU A 319 1.28 2.32 18.90
CA LEU A 319 1.19 1.17 18.02
C LEU A 319 2.04 0.04 18.57
N ARG A 320 1.53 -1.19 18.47
CA ARG A 320 2.36 -2.39 18.60
C ARG A 320 3.17 -2.54 17.31
N ILE A 321 4.48 -2.71 17.43
CA ILE A 321 5.35 -3.07 16.31
C ILE A 321 6.18 -4.30 16.70
N GLY A 322 5.59 -5.46 16.44
CA GLY A 322 6.15 -6.76 16.75
C GLY A 322 6.21 -7.08 18.24
N PHE A 323 6.98 -8.12 18.53
CA PHE A 323 7.09 -8.73 19.84
C PHE A 323 8.55 -8.84 20.26
N ASP A 324 8.81 -8.87 21.57
CA ASP A 324 10.13 -9.21 22.10
C ASP A 324 10.36 -10.73 22.11
N ARG A 325 11.55 -11.16 22.56
CA ARG A 325 11.93 -12.58 22.63
C ARG A 325 11.04 -13.40 23.59
N GLU A 326 10.38 -12.74 24.53
CA GLU A 326 9.40 -13.35 25.46
C GLU A 326 7.97 -13.32 24.89
N LYS A 327 7.80 -12.91 23.63
CA LYS A 327 6.51 -12.74 22.94
C LYS A 327 5.59 -11.71 23.60
N LYS A 328 6.16 -10.74 24.32
CA LYS A 328 5.42 -9.57 24.82
C LYS A 328 5.37 -8.48 23.75
N TRP A 329 4.33 -7.66 23.79
CA TRP A 329 4.14 -6.58 22.83
C TRP A 329 5.22 -5.52 22.94
N ARG A 330 5.79 -5.11 21.80
CA ARG A 330 6.63 -3.91 21.70
C ARG A 330 5.74 -2.73 21.31
N THR A 331 5.44 -1.86 22.28
CA THR A 331 4.50 -0.75 22.10
C THR A 331 5.23 0.59 22.03
N PHE A 332 4.94 1.37 20.99
CA PHE A 332 5.64 2.63 20.71
C PHE A 332 4.66 3.80 20.61
N LYS A 333 5.00 4.92 21.26
CA LYS A 333 4.22 6.15 21.15
C LYS A 333 4.38 6.73 19.74
N VAL A 334 3.24 6.93 19.07
CA VAL A 334 3.21 7.71 17.83
C VAL A 334 3.17 9.20 18.16
N ARG A 335 3.54 10.02 17.19
CA ARG A 335 3.49 11.48 17.33
C ARG A 335 2.10 11.93 17.71
N GLN A 336 2.06 12.94 18.56
CA GLN A 336 0.80 13.52 19.04
C GLN A 336 -0.03 14.04 17.83
N ASP A 337 0.63 14.57 16.79
CA ASP A 337 -0.01 15.06 15.56
C ASP A 337 -0.22 14.00 14.46
N PHE A 338 0.22 12.75 14.68
CA PHE A 338 -0.02 11.65 13.74
C PHE A 338 -1.48 11.21 13.77
N ILE A 339 -2.03 10.99 12.58
CA ILE A 339 -3.28 10.28 12.36
C ILE A 339 -3.02 9.30 11.21
N ALA A 340 -3.57 8.10 11.30
CA ALA A 340 -3.54 7.10 10.23
C ALA A 340 -3.98 7.72 8.89
N ALA A 341 -3.31 7.36 7.80
CA ALA A 341 -3.69 7.84 6.47
C ALA A 341 -5.14 7.41 6.16
N GLU A 342 -5.86 8.28 5.48
CA GLU A 342 -7.13 7.89 4.89
C GLU A 342 -6.84 7.06 3.64
N LYS A 343 -7.36 5.84 3.59
CA LYS A 343 -7.09 4.90 2.49
C LYS A 343 -8.35 4.63 1.69
N ILE A 344 -8.27 4.87 0.39
CA ILE A 344 -9.25 4.39 -0.58
C ILE A 344 -8.70 3.11 -1.19
N GLN A 345 -9.38 1.98 -0.96
CA GLN A 345 -8.97 0.70 -1.52
C GLN A 345 -9.13 0.75 -3.04
N MET A 346 -8.04 0.50 -3.75
CA MET A 346 -7.98 0.52 -5.21
C MET A 346 -7.98 -0.90 -5.79
N GLU A 347 -7.44 -1.85 -5.03
CA GLU A 347 -7.21 -3.25 -5.42
C GLU A 347 -7.30 -4.15 -4.17
N ASP A 348 -7.54 -5.45 -4.37
CA ASP A 348 -7.49 -6.43 -3.29
C ASP A 348 -6.93 -7.77 -3.76
N ASP A 349 -7.55 -8.44 -4.74
CA ASP A 349 -7.18 -9.81 -5.14
C ASP A 349 -7.18 -10.07 -6.66
N ILE A 350 -8.14 -9.54 -7.41
CA ILE A 350 -8.17 -9.61 -8.88
C ILE A 350 -8.10 -8.18 -9.45
N SER A 351 -6.93 -7.84 -9.98
CA SER A 351 -6.67 -6.54 -10.61
C SER A 351 -6.36 -6.70 -12.08
N VAL A 352 -6.82 -5.76 -12.90
CA VAL A 352 -6.31 -5.56 -14.26
C VAL A 352 -5.65 -4.20 -14.34
N SER A 353 -4.49 -4.15 -14.99
CA SER A 353 -3.72 -2.93 -15.15
C SER A 353 -3.28 -2.73 -16.58
N ILE A 354 -2.97 -1.48 -16.93
CA ILE A 354 -2.36 -1.09 -18.21
C ILE A 354 -1.17 -0.17 -17.95
N VAL A 355 -0.22 -0.18 -18.88
CA VAL A 355 0.91 0.76 -18.89
C VAL A 355 0.77 1.68 -20.08
N VAL A 356 0.77 2.98 -19.80
CA VAL A 356 0.64 4.03 -20.81
C VAL A 356 1.78 5.03 -20.66
N PRO A 357 2.26 5.64 -21.75
CA PRO A 357 3.12 6.81 -21.67
C PRO A 357 2.48 7.93 -20.82
N ASP A 358 3.26 8.69 -20.07
CA ASP A 358 2.74 9.75 -19.21
C ASP A 358 1.93 10.82 -19.96
N HIS A 359 2.30 11.13 -21.22
CA HIS A 359 1.57 12.09 -22.06
C HIS A 359 0.10 11.68 -22.33
N CYS A 360 -0.26 10.40 -22.15
CA CYS A 360 -1.65 9.96 -22.25
C CYS A 360 -2.51 10.47 -21.07
N LEU A 361 -1.90 11.02 -20.02
CA LEU A 361 -2.59 11.55 -18.84
C LEU A 361 -2.61 13.08 -18.78
N ASP A 362 -2.21 13.79 -19.83
CA ASP A 362 -2.08 15.26 -19.83
C ASP A 362 -3.36 15.98 -19.41
N GLU A 363 -4.50 15.45 -19.84
CA GLU A 363 -5.81 15.97 -19.48
C GLU A 363 -6.12 15.77 -17.99
N CYS A 364 -5.80 14.60 -17.42
CA CYS A 364 -6.19 14.23 -16.06
C CYS A 364 -5.10 14.40 -14.99
N ARG A 365 -3.87 14.74 -15.39
CA ARG A 365 -2.71 14.95 -14.51
C ARG A 365 -1.71 15.96 -15.11
N PRO A 366 -2.14 17.23 -15.34
CA PRO A 366 -1.27 18.23 -15.95
C PRO A 366 -0.04 18.51 -15.08
N ALA A 367 1.10 18.78 -15.73
CA ALA A 367 2.36 19.21 -15.12
C ALA A 367 3.12 18.17 -14.25
N GLN A 368 2.84 16.87 -14.41
CA GLN A 368 3.59 15.78 -13.73
C GLN A 368 4.21 14.79 -14.72
N HIS A 369 4.94 15.31 -15.71
CA HIS A 369 5.68 14.49 -16.66
C HIS A 369 7.01 14.04 -16.05
N THR A 370 7.23 12.74 -16.05
CA THR A 370 8.49 12.13 -15.60
C THR A 370 9.32 11.64 -16.78
N GLY A 371 8.74 11.62 -18.00
CA GLY A 371 9.33 10.99 -19.17
C GLY A 371 9.30 9.46 -19.09
N LEU A 372 8.64 8.89 -18.07
CA LEU A 372 8.41 7.46 -17.87
C LEU A 372 6.94 7.12 -18.16
N SER A 373 6.68 5.85 -18.45
CA SER A 373 5.30 5.36 -18.50
C SER A 373 4.72 5.27 -17.10
N VAL A 374 3.41 5.13 -17.00
CA VAL A 374 2.70 5.00 -15.73
C VAL A 374 1.71 3.85 -15.80
N LYS A 375 1.46 3.22 -14.64
CA LYS A 375 0.52 2.11 -14.52
C LYS A 375 -0.81 2.59 -13.96
N LEU A 376 -1.89 2.24 -14.65
CA LEU A 376 -3.26 2.45 -14.20
C LEU A 376 -3.87 1.10 -13.85
N VAL A 377 -4.63 1.04 -12.75
CA VAL A 377 -5.16 -0.23 -12.24
C VAL A 377 -6.65 -0.14 -11.96
N LYS A 378 -7.34 -1.27 -12.15
CA LYS A 378 -8.74 -1.45 -11.81
C LYS A 378 -8.95 -2.78 -11.09
N ASN A 379 -9.59 -2.72 -9.92
CA ASN A 379 -10.14 -3.91 -9.28
C ASN A 379 -11.32 -4.45 -10.10
N CYS A 380 -11.26 -5.74 -10.46
CA CYS A 380 -12.29 -6.44 -11.22
C CYS A 380 -13.51 -6.84 -10.36
N GLU A 381 -13.37 -6.78 -9.03
CA GLU A 381 -14.34 -7.28 -8.08
C GLU A 381 -15.26 -6.18 -7.56
N TYR A 382 -16.55 -6.50 -7.42
CA TYR A 382 -17.54 -5.68 -6.74
C TYR A 382 -17.66 -6.02 -5.25
N ARG A 383 -17.51 -7.31 -4.89
CA ARG A 383 -17.41 -7.80 -3.51
C ARG A 383 -16.14 -8.63 -3.33
N LEU A 384 -15.56 -8.57 -2.14
CA LEU A 384 -14.29 -9.20 -1.79
C LEU A 384 -14.53 -10.43 -0.93
N PHE A 385 -13.99 -11.59 -1.33
CA PHE A 385 -14.16 -12.85 -0.63
C PHE A 385 -13.19 -13.00 0.55
N GLN A 386 -13.44 -12.24 1.61
CA GLN A 386 -12.58 -12.10 2.77
C GLN A 386 -12.45 -13.40 3.57
N ARG A 387 -11.28 -13.60 4.18
CA ARG A 387 -11.02 -14.61 5.21
C ARG A 387 -10.64 -13.90 6.51
N PRO A 388 -11.60 -13.68 7.42
CA PRO A 388 -11.36 -12.89 8.62
C PRO A 388 -10.73 -13.75 9.73
N ASP A 389 -9.41 -13.94 9.67
CA ASP A 389 -8.68 -14.78 10.63
C ASP A 389 -8.76 -14.23 12.08
N ASP A 390 -8.88 -12.90 12.23
CA ASP A 390 -8.88 -12.21 13.53
C ASP A 390 -10.28 -12.09 14.15
N ALA A 391 -11.35 -12.16 13.35
CA ALA A 391 -12.74 -12.05 13.82
C ALA A 391 -13.19 -13.23 14.69
N ARG A 392 -12.34 -14.25 14.82
CA ARG A 392 -12.50 -15.32 15.82
C ARG A 392 -12.46 -14.81 17.27
N ILE A 393 -11.85 -13.62 17.48
CA ILE A 393 -11.77 -12.94 18.77
C ILE A 393 -12.89 -11.88 18.78
N PRO A 394 -13.96 -12.06 19.58
CA PRO A 394 -15.05 -11.09 19.67
C PRO A 394 -14.54 -9.67 19.93
N GLY A 395 -15.07 -8.71 19.17
CA GLY A 395 -14.76 -7.28 19.32
C GLY A 395 -13.45 -6.80 18.70
N TYR A 396 -12.61 -7.73 18.20
CA TYR A 396 -11.30 -7.39 17.66
C TYR A 396 -11.40 -6.84 16.22
N ASP A 397 -11.97 -7.62 15.31
CA ASP A 397 -12.16 -7.20 13.91
C ASP A 397 -13.52 -6.50 13.73
N LYS A 398 -13.52 -5.21 14.04
CA LYS A 398 -14.73 -4.37 14.01
C LYS A 398 -15.36 -4.28 12.61
N GLN A 399 -14.53 -4.30 11.56
CA GLN A 399 -15.03 -4.22 10.19
C GLN A 399 -15.74 -5.52 9.81
N THR A 400 -15.14 -6.69 10.09
CA THR A 400 -15.79 -7.97 9.83
C THR A 400 -17.09 -8.11 10.61
N GLU A 401 -17.11 -7.76 11.89
CA GLU A 401 -18.32 -7.85 12.70
C GLU A 401 -19.43 -6.91 12.22
N TYR A 402 -19.08 -5.68 11.86
CA TYR A 402 -20.02 -4.77 11.22
C TYR A 402 -20.54 -5.36 9.90
N ASP A 403 -19.64 -5.77 9.00
CA ASP A 403 -20.01 -6.29 7.69
C ASP A 403 -20.95 -7.48 7.83
N MET A 404 -20.60 -8.47 8.67
CA MET A 404 -21.39 -9.70 8.87
C MET A 404 -22.73 -9.43 9.55
N ALA A 405 -22.87 -8.35 10.33
CA ALA A 405 -24.12 -7.96 10.97
C ALA A 405 -25.14 -7.35 9.99
N VAL A 406 -24.71 -6.86 8.82
CA VAL A 406 -25.61 -6.26 7.82
C VAL A 406 -26.33 -7.34 6.98
N ASN A 407 -27.55 -7.04 6.55
CA ASN A 407 -28.33 -7.91 5.66
C ASN A 407 -27.73 -8.00 4.23
N GLY A 408 -28.06 -9.08 3.51
CA GLY A 408 -27.68 -9.25 2.10
C GLY A 408 -26.26 -9.82 1.87
N ASN A 409 -25.67 -10.40 2.90
CA ASN A 409 -24.37 -11.04 2.86
C ASN A 409 -24.42 -12.45 2.25
N PHE A 410 -23.32 -12.80 1.59
CA PHE A 410 -22.99 -14.19 1.28
C PHE A 410 -21.94 -14.65 2.27
N ILE A 411 -22.22 -15.73 3.02
CA ILE A 411 -21.36 -16.24 4.10
C ILE A 411 -21.12 -17.74 3.86
N ALA A 412 -19.90 -18.19 4.08
CA ALA A 412 -19.52 -19.59 3.96
C ALA A 412 -18.58 -20.01 5.09
N ASN A 413 -18.65 -21.29 5.46
CA ASN A 413 -17.82 -21.90 6.51
C ASN A 413 -18.00 -21.28 7.91
N TYR A 414 -19.24 -20.95 8.27
CA TYR A 414 -19.68 -20.63 9.64
C TYR A 414 -20.70 -21.63 10.14
N ASP A 415 -20.80 -21.81 11.45
CA ASP A 415 -21.86 -22.62 12.03
C ASP A 415 -23.21 -21.88 11.95
N PRO A 416 -24.29 -22.56 11.54
CA PRO A 416 -25.63 -22.00 11.56
C PRO A 416 -26.20 -22.11 13.00
N LEU A 417 -26.17 -21.01 13.75
CA LEU A 417 -26.64 -20.94 15.13
C LEU A 417 -28.16 -20.75 15.22
N LYS A 418 -28.80 -21.50 16.12
CA LYS A 418 -30.22 -21.39 16.50
C LYS A 418 -30.51 -22.14 17.81
N GLY A 419 -31.62 -21.83 18.48
CA GLY A 419 -32.04 -22.53 19.71
C GLY A 419 -30.91 -22.61 20.73
N ASP A 420 -30.67 -23.80 21.30
CA ASP A 420 -29.63 -24.04 22.32
C ASP A 420 -28.22 -23.61 21.89
N SER A 421 -27.88 -23.75 20.60
CA SER A 421 -26.55 -23.35 20.10
C SER A 421 -26.37 -21.83 20.07
N LEU A 422 -27.44 -21.08 19.87
CA LEU A 422 -27.43 -19.62 19.96
C LEU A 422 -27.51 -19.17 21.43
N ALA A 423 -28.33 -19.85 22.23
CA ALA A 423 -28.44 -19.64 23.68
C ALA A 423 -27.07 -19.74 24.36
N ALA A 424 -26.29 -20.77 24.03
CA ALA A 424 -24.93 -20.95 24.56
C ALA A 424 -23.97 -19.79 24.23
N VAL A 425 -24.22 -19.02 23.17
CA VAL A 425 -23.40 -17.85 22.80
C VAL A 425 -23.92 -16.59 23.50
N VAL A 426 -25.23 -16.38 23.51
CA VAL A 426 -25.85 -15.15 24.05
C VAL A 426 -25.89 -15.14 25.59
N GLU A 427 -26.10 -16.31 26.21
CA GLU A 427 -26.15 -16.46 27.67
C GLU A 427 -24.75 -16.49 28.32
N ASP A 428 -23.68 -16.69 27.54
CA ASP A 428 -22.31 -16.38 27.97
C ASP A 428 -22.09 -14.87 27.94
N VAL A 429 -22.59 -14.19 28.98
CA VAL A 429 -22.63 -12.72 29.07
C VAL A 429 -21.25 -12.07 28.87
N MET A 430 -20.17 -12.74 29.29
CA MET A 430 -18.81 -12.20 29.15
C MET A 430 -18.34 -12.22 27.70
N THR A 431 -18.56 -13.34 26.99
CA THR A 431 -18.24 -13.45 25.57
C THR A 431 -19.19 -12.60 24.73
N HIS A 432 -20.48 -12.62 25.03
CA HIS A 432 -21.49 -11.86 24.30
C HIS A 432 -21.22 -10.36 24.39
N GLY A 433 -20.95 -9.84 25.59
CA GLY A 433 -20.61 -8.43 25.81
C GLY A 433 -19.26 -7.99 25.22
N SER A 434 -18.45 -8.93 24.71
CA SER A 434 -17.18 -8.63 24.05
C SER A 434 -17.34 -8.36 22.55
N PHE A 435 -18.46 -8.76 21.92
CA PHE A 435 -18.74 -8.40 20.52
C PHE A 435 -18.94 -6.88 20.36
N THR A 436 -18.68 -6.38 19.15
CA THR A 436 -19.10 -5.03 18.77
C THR A 436 -20.63 -4.93 18.78
N GLN A 437 -21.14 -3.71 18.99
CA GLN A 437 -22.58 -3.45 19.05
C GLN A 437 -23.37 -4.06 17.88
N PRO A 438 -22.93 -3.96 16.60
CA PRO A 438 -23.67 -4.57 15.48
C PRO A 438 -23.82 -6.09 15.59
N MET A 439 -22.76 -6.81 15.98
CA MET A 439 -22.80 -8.26 16.12
C MET A 439 -23.57 -8.69 17.37
N TYR A 440 -23.43 -7.93 18.46
CA TYR A 440 -24.24 -8.11 19.67
C TYR A 440 -25.74 -8.01 19.34
N ASP A 441 -26.15 -6.92 18.68
CA ASP A 441 -27.56 -6.67 18.36
C ASP A 441 -28.11 -7.76 17.44
N LEU A 442 -27.35 -8.19 16.43
CA LEU A 442 -27.74 -9.27 15.54
C LEU A 442 -28.00 -10.59 16.29
N LEU A 443 -27.09 -10.98 17.19
CA LEU A 443 -27.20 -12.24 17.94
C LEU A 443 -28.34 -12.18 18.95
N GLN A 444 -28.48 -11.05 19.66
CA GLN A 444 -29.57 -10.83 20.61
C GLN A 444 -30.94 -10.83 19.92
N GLU A 445 -31.09 -10.12 18.80
CA GLU A 445 -32.35 -10.08 18.05
C GLU A 445 -32.75 -11.48 17.55
N ALA A 446 -31.79 -12.26 17.04
CA ALA A 446 -32.04 -13.63 16.62
C ALA A 446 -32.44 -14.56 17.78
N TYR A 447 -31.83 -14.37 18.95
CA TYR A 447 -32.16 -15.12 20.17
C TYR A 447 -33.56 -14.77 20.68
N ASP A 448 -33.89 -13.48 20.76
CA ASP A 448 -35.19 -12.99 21.25
C ASP A 448 -36.35 -13.43 20.35
N LYS A 449 -36.14 -13.46 19.02
CA LYS A 449 -37.15 -13.93 18.08
C LYS A 449 -37.34 -15.45 18.11
N GLY A 450 -36.29 -16.21 18.39
CA GLY A 450 -36.32 -17.67 18.39
C GLY A 450 -36.57 -18.31 17.01
N GLU A 451 -36.46 -17.55 15.92
CA GLU A 451 -36.74 -18.00 14.55
C GLU A 451 -35.52 -17.81 13.63
N GLY A 452 -35.37 -18.69 12.64
CA GLY A 452 -34.30 -18.61 11.64
C GLY A 452 -32.94 -19.16 12.12
N TYR A 453 -31.90 -18.82 11.36
CA TYR A 453 -30.50 -19.13 11.70
C TYR A 453 -29.70 -17.83 11.65
N VAL A 454 -28.69 -17.73 12.52
CA VAL A 454 -27.73 -16.63 12.56
C VAL A 454 -26.30 -17.18 12.56
N VAL A 455 -25.33 -16.36 12.20
CA VAL A 455 -23.91 -16.69 12.28
C VAL A 455 -23.21 -15.69 13.19
N SER A 456 -22.19 -16.14 13.90
CA SER A 456 -21.33 -15.30 14.72
C SER A 456 -19.93 -15.24 14.09
N SER A 457 -19.30 -14.07 14.09
CA SER A 457 -17.91 -13.88 13.65
C SER A 457 -16.93 -14.82 14.35
N ALA A 458 -17.20 -15.17 15.61
CA ALA A 458 -16.34 -16.03 16.41
C ALA A 458 -16.51 -17.54 16.14
N HIS A 459 -17.58 -17.94 15.45
CA HIS A 459 -18.02 -19.33 15.38
C HIS A 459 -17.94 -19.90 13.96
N SER A 460 -16.71 -20.07 13.45
CA SER A 460 -16.48 -20.72 12.17
C SER A 460 -16.95 -22.19 12.17
N ARG A 461 -17.24 -22.74 10.99
CA ARG A 461 -17.82 -24.08 10.84
C ARG A 461 -17.01 -25.14 11.57
N LEU A 462 -17.68 -26.02 12.32
CA LEU A 462 -17.02 -27.20 12.91
C LEU A 462 -16.79 -28.29 11.85
N ILE A 463 -15.55 -28.77 11.73
CA ILE A 463 -15.13 -29.87 10.85
C ILE A 463 -14.32 -30.84 11.71
N ASP A 464 -14.81 -32.07 11.87
CA ASP A 464 -14.19 -33.12 12.69
C ASP A 464 -13.77 -32.64 14.10
N GLY A 465 -14.68 -31.89 14.74
CA GLY A 465 -14.47 -31.35 16.10
C GLY A 465 -13.55 -30.12 16.19
N LYS A 466 -13.06 -29.58 15.07
CA LYS A 466 -12.23 -28.38 15.02
C LYS A 466 -12.89 -27.27 14.22
N ARG A 467 -12.77 -26.03 14.71
CA ARG A 467 -13.21 -24.83 14.00
C ARG A 467 -12.42 -24.68 12.68
N SER A 468 -13.12 -24.43 11.58
CA SER A 468 -12.51 -24.19 10.28
C SER A 468 -11.55 -23.01 10.33
N LYS A 469 -10.37 -23.17 9.72
CA LYS A 469 -9.39 -22.09 9.51
C LYS A 469 -9.63 -21.30 8.22
N ASN A 470 -10.78 -21.50 7.57
CA ASN A 470 -11.15 -20.82 6.33
C ASN A 470 -12.59 -20.27 6.40
N PRO A 471 -12.96 -19.48 7.43
CA PRO A 471 -14.22 -18.74 7.43
C PRO A 471 -14.26 -17.75 6.27
N ARG A 472 -15.42 -17.52 5.65
CA ARG A 472 -15.52 -16.64 4.47
C ARG A 472 -16.80 -15.82 4.47
N TYR A 473 -16.70 -14.60 3.96
CA TYR A 473 -17.86 -13.79 3.58
C TYR A 473 -17.53 -12.91 2.36
N LEU A 474 -18.54 -12.46 1.61
CA LEU A 474 -18.38 -11.47 0.55
C LEU A 474 -18.61 -10.07 1.09
N GLN A 475 -17.51 -9.37 1.42
CA GLN A 475 -17.51 -7.97 1.81
C GLN A 475 -17.89 -7.10 0.60
N THR A 476 -18.91 -6.24 0.74
CA THR A 476 -19.13 -5.18 -0.25
C THR A 476 -17.99 -4.19 -0.17
N ARG A 477 -17.41 -3.80 -1.31
CA ARG A 477 -16.27 -2.89 -1.31
C ARG A 477 -16.53 -1.63 -0.48
N PRO A 478 -15.61 -1.23 0.42
CA PRO A 478 -15.84 -0.11 1.33
C PRO A 478 -16.17 1.21 0.62
N ASP A 479 -15.63 1.43 -0.59
CA ASP A 479 -15.89 2.64 -1.37
C ASP A 479 -17.32 2.73 -1.93
N LEU A 480 -18.07 1.63 -1.92
CA LEU A 480 -19.49 1.60 -2.29
C LEU A 480 -20.41 1.70 -1.08
N VAL A 481 -19.96 1.22 0.08
CA VAL A 481 -20.69 1.33 1.35
C VAL A 481 -20.68 2.77 1.85
N ASN A 482 -19.54 3.46 1.70
CA ASN A 482 -19.39 4.86 2.11
C ASN A 482 -18.88 5.74 0.94
N PRO A 483 -19.74 6.03 -0.06
CA PRO A 483 -19.31 6.65 -1.32
C PRO A 483 -18.79 8.09 -1.16
N VAL A 484 -19.20 8.81 -0.11
CA VAL A 484 -18.73 10.18 0.13
C VAL A 484 -17.22 10.25 0.29
N ARG A 485 -16.56 9.24 0.88
CA ARG A 485 -15.11 9.26 1.09
C ARG A 485 -14.35 9.21 -0.24
N LYS A 486 -14.79 8.37 -1.18
CA LYS A 486 -14.21 8.31 -2.54
C LYS A 486 -14.56 9.56 -3.36
N TYR A 487 -15.80 10.05 -3.26
CA TYR A 487 -16.22 11.29 -3.91
C TYR A 487 -15.32 12.46 -3.49
N VAL A 488 -15.19 12.65 -2.18
CA VAL A 488 -14.37 13.72 -1.59
C VAL A 488 -12.89 13.56 -1.92
N ALA A 489 -12.34 12.34 -1.92
CA ALA A 489 -10.97 12.08 -2.36
C ALA A 489 -10.74 12.57 -3.80
N ASN A 490 -11.64 12.22 -4.72
CA ASN A 490 -11.57 12.66 -6.11
C ASN A 490 -11.80 14.17 -6.28
N MET A 491 -12.77 14.75 -5.57
CA MET A 491 -13.02 16.19 -5.62
C MET A 491 -11.85 17.00 -5.05
N SER A 492 -11.24 16.55 -3.96
CA SER A 492 -10.02 17.15 -3.42
C SER A 492 -8.87 17.14 -4.42
N THR A 493 -8.60 15.98 -5.05
CA THR A 493 -7.57 15.87 -6.08
C THR A 493 -7.88 16.74 -7.30
N ARG A 494 -9.14 16.73 -7.78
CA ARG A 494 -9.63 17.59 -8.87
C ARG A 494 -9.37 19.07 -8.59
N MET A 495 -9.77 19.55 -7.40
CA MET A 495 -9.58 20.95 -6.99
C MET A 495 -8.11 21.34 -6.91
N HIS A 496 -7.27 20.46 -6.35
CA HIS A 496 -5.84 20.68 -6.25
C HIS A 496 -5.16 20.75 -7.62
N LEU A 497 -5.49 19.82 -8.52
CA LEU A 497 -4.97 19.80 -9.89
C LEU A 497 -5.69 20.79 -10.83
N LYS A 498 -6.73 21.48 -10.35
CA LYS A 498 -7.57 22.42 -11.09
C LYS A 498 -8.20 21.81 -12.35
N LEU A 499 -8.58 20.53 -12.29
CA LEU A 499 -9.15 19.82 -13.42
C LEU A 499 -10.62 20.26 -13.67
N PRO A 500 -11.04 20.49 -14.93
CA PRO A 500 -12.45 20.72 -15.30
C PRO A 500 -13.38 19.58 -14.84
N MET A 501 -14.69 19.83 -14.70
CA MET A 501 -15.65 18.83 -14.18
C MET A 501 -15.82 17.59 -15.07
N ASP A 502 -15.71 17.76 -16.39
CA ASP A 502 -15.85 16.74 -17.43
C ASP A 502 -14.61 15.84 -17.57
N VAL A 503 -13.46 16.29 -17.08
CA VAL A 503 -12.21 15.51 -17.09
C VAL A 503 -12.23 14.47 -15.97
N THR A 504 -11.82 13.23 -16.25
CA THR A 504 -11.70 12.18 -15.21
C THR A 504 -10.47 12.43 -14.32
N VAL A 505 -10.55 12.14 -13.03
CA VAL A 505 -9.37 12.15 -12.13
C VAL A 505 -8.63 10.82 -12.26
N CYS A 506 -7.35 10.86 -12.64
CA CYS A 506 -6.50 9.69 -12.76
C CYS A 506 -5.61 9.52 -11.52
N HIS A 507 -5.57 8.30 -10.98
CA HIS A 507 -4.67 7.91 -9.89
C HIS A 507 -3.73 6.81 -10.39
N PRO A 508 -2.58 7.14 -11.00
CA PRO A 508 -1.58 6.15 -11.36
C PRO A 508 -0.89 5.57 -10.14
N VAL A 509 -0.29 4.39 -10.29
CA VAL A 509 0.53 3.78 -9.23
C VAL A 509 1.73 4.69 -8.94
N ASP A 510 1.99 4.96 -7.66
CA ASP A 510 3.13 5.77 -7.22
C ASP A 510 4.25 4.92 -6.61
N ALA A 511 3.92 3.76 -6.03
CA ALA A 511 4.89 2.89 -5.36
C ALA A 511 4.48 1.42 -5.44
N VAL A 512 5.45 0.54 -5.76
CA VAL A 512 5.27 -0.91 -5.78
C VAL A 512 5.92 -1.53 -4.54
N LEU A 513 5.09 -2.03 -3.63
CA LEU A 513 5.43 -2.42 -2.27
C LEU A 513 4.99 -3.87 -2.00
N ALA A 514 5.68 -4.83 -2.60
CA ALA A 514 5.40 -6.26 -2.42
C ALA A 514 5.52 -6.71 -0.95
N GLY A 515 5.01 -7.88 -0.63
CA GLY A 515 5.08 -8.46 0.71
C GLY A 515 5.70 -9.85 0.70
N ARG A 516 6.48 -10.16 1.74
CA ARG A 516 7.06 -11.48 1.95
C ARG A 516 6.54 -12.09 3.24
N ARG A 517 6.25 -13.39 3.19
CA ARG A 517 6.01 -14.17 4.40
C ARG A 517 7.31 -14.82 4.85
N ASN A 518 7.86 -14.31 5.92
CA ASN A 518 9.07 -14.82 6.53
C ASN A 518 8.71 -15.79 7.67
N ASN A 519 9.60 -16.76 7.91
CA ASN A 519 9.47 -17.70 9.01
C ASN A 519 10.83 -18.02 9.64
N PRO A 520 10.86 -18.30 10.95
CA PRO A 520 12.01 -18.85 11.62
C PRO A 520 12.23 -20.31 11.18
N PRO A 521 13.37 -20.92 11.55
CA PRO A 521 13.54 -22.37 11.42
C PRO A 521 12.55 -23.11 12.34
N GLU A 522 11.90 -24.15 11.84
CA GLU A 522 11.04 -25.08 12.61
C GLU A 522 11.37 -26.53 12.21
N PRO A 523 11.05 -27.56 13.01
CA PRO A 523 11.29 -28.95 12.61
C PRO A 523 10.67 -29.28 11.24
N GLY A 524 11.51 -29.58 10.25
CA GLY A 524 11.09 -29.87 8.88
C GLY A 524 10.82 -28.64 7.99
N ILE A 525 11.02 -27.43 8.51
CA ILE A 525 10.83 -26.16 7.78
C ILE A 525 12.11 -25.33 7.90
N ARG A 526 12.76 -25.09 6.76
CA ARG A 526 13.94 -24.22 6.68
C ARG A 526 13.57 -22.73 6.88
N PRO A 527 14.49 -21.92 7.43
CA PRO A 527 14.28 -20.50 7.64
C PRO A 527 14.13 -19.74 6.33
N LEU A 528 13.38 -18.63 6.38
CA LEU A 528 13.29 -17.62 5.31
C LEU A 528 13.29 -16.19 5.85
N ALA A 529 13.44 -16.00 7.17
CA ALA A 529 13.43 -14.68 7.81
C ALA A 529 14.76 -13.94 7.69
N VAL A 530 15.32 -13.85 6.48
CA VAL A 530 16.60 -13.17 6.19
C VAL A 530 16.43 -11.71 5.76
N TYR A 531 15.19 -11.27 5.54
CA TYR A 531 14.88 -9.89 5.18
C TYR A 531 14.71 -9.04 6.43
N ASN A 532 15.21 -7.82 6.39
CA ASN A 532 14.88 -6.77 7.36
C ASN A 532 13.45 -6.23 7.09
N PRO A 533 12.95 -5.20 7.81
CA PRO A 533 11.60 -4.67 7.60
C PRO A 533 11.24 -4.31 6.15
N ILE A 534 12.18 -3.69 5.41
CA ILE A 534 11.96 -3.15 4.06
C ILE A 534 13.23 -3.35 3.23
N HIS A 535 13.09 -4.09 2.12
CA HIS A 535 14.13 -4.23 1.12
C HIS A 535 13.77 -3.53 -0.19
N TYR A 536 14.79 -3.12 -0.93
CA TYR A 536 14.71 -2.69 -2.32
C TYR A 536 15.52 -3.67 -3.17
N GLN A 537 14.95 -4.17 -4.26
CA GLN A 537 15.67 -5.01 -5.21
C GLN A 537 15.67 -4.34 -6.59
N ALA A 538 16.85 -4.27 -7.20
CA ALA A 538 16.95 -3.94 -8.62
C ALA A 538 16.25 -5.02 -9.46
N LEU A 539 15.87 -4.68 -10.70
CA LEU A 539 15.00 -5.54 -11.50
C LEU A 539 15.48 -7.00 -11.65
N PRO A 540 16.78 -7.32 -11.83
CA PRO A 540 17.20 -8.71 -11.90
C PRO A 540 16.88 -9.50 -10.63
N GLU A 541 17.29 -9.01 -9.45
CA GLU A 541 17.01 -9.67 -8.16
C GLU A 541 15.51 -9.71 -7.85
N LEU A 542 14.78 -8.63 -8.15
CA LEU A 542 13.33 -8.57 -8.00
C LEU A 542 12.65 -9.66 -8.84
N PHE A 543 13.09 -9.87 -10.08
CA PHE A 543 12.54 -10.89 -10.95
C PHE A 543 12.95 -12.31 -10.56
N MET A 544 14.12 -12.52 -9.95
CA MET A 544 14.43 -13.82 -9.32
C MET A 544 13.37 -14.17 -8.26
N ASP A 545 12.97 -13.18 -7.47
CA ASP A 545 11.93 -13.34 -6.45
C ASP A 545 10.53 -13.50 -7.05
N PHE A 546 10.17 -12.71 -8.05
CA PHE A 546 8.85 -12.78 -8.70
C PHE A 546 8.64 -14.08 -9.49
N ILE A 547 9.68 -14.61 -10.14
CA ILE A 547 9.63 -15.91 -10.81
C ILE A 547 9.30 -17.03 -9.80
N CYS A 548 9.84 -16.92 -8.58
CA CYS A 548 9.77 -17.99 -7.60
C CYS A 548 8.61 -17.86 -6.61
N SER A 549 8.28 -16.64 -6.17
CA SER A 549 7.26 -16.34 -5.16
C SER A 549 7.31 -17.31 -3.97
N LEU A 550 8.41 -17.26 -3.23
CA LEU A 550 8.76 -18.24 -2.19
C LEU A 550 7.94 -18.05 -0.91
N THR A 551 7.57 -19.17 -0.28
CA THR A 551 6.91 -19.22 1.03
C THR A 551 7.40 -20.45 1.82
N GLY A 552 7.79 -20.25 3.08
CA GLY A 552 8.38 -21.34 3.88
C GLY A 552 7.33 -22.26 4.52
N LYS A 553 6.05 -21.90 4.47
CA LYS A 553 4.94 -22.72 4.97
C LYS A 553 3.99 -23.05 3.81
N SER A 554 4.41 -23.97 2.95
CA SER A 554 3.61 -24.51 1.85
C SER A 554 2.97 -25.86 2.21
N PRO A 555 1.76 -26.17 1.70
CA PRO A 555 1.13 -27.49 1.89
C PRO A 555 1.85 -28.68 1.23
N SER A 556 2.90 -28.46 0.44
CA SER A 556 3.63 -29.50 -0.29
C SER A 556 4.79 -30.08 0.53
N THR A 557 4.92 -31.41 0.56
CA THR A 557 5.81 -32.22 1.40
C THR A 557 7.32 -32.15 1.10
N THR A 558 7.84 -31.14 0.39
CA THR A 558 9.23 -31.18 -0.15
C THR A 558 10.09 -29.93 0.10
N GLY A 559 9.89 -29.19 1.21
CA GLY A 559 10.66 -27.96 1.52
C GLY A 559 9.92 -26.67 1.13
N VAL A 560 10.65 -25.56 0.91
CA VAL A 560 10.06 -24.25 0.53
C VAL A 560 9.05 -24.43 -0.60
N GLY A 561 7.86 -23.87 -0.43
CA GLY A 561 6.90 -23.82 -1.53
C GLY A 561 7.10 -22.59 -2.38
N SER A 562 6.95 -22.78 -3.68
CA SER A 562 6.74 -21.71 -4.63
C SER A 562 5.24 -21.57 -4.88
N GLU A 563 4.71 -20.35 -4.88
CA GLU A 563 3.36 -20.06 -5.40
C GLU A 563 3.35 -19.89 -6.93
N GLY A 564 4.48 -20.16 -7.60
CA GLY A 564 4.71 -19.93 -9.01
C GLY A 564 4.92 -18.43 -9.34
N ALA A 565 5.24 -18.15 -10.60
CA ALA A 565 5.49 -16.78 -11.07
C ALA A 565 4.37 -15.81 -10.64
N LEU A 566 4.77 -14.67 -10.07
CA LEU A 566 3.89 -13.58 -9.65
C LEU A 566 2.78 -14.00 -8.68
N THR A 567 2.94 -15.12 -7.94
CA THR A 567 1.90 -15.77 -7.12
C THR A 567 0.68 -16.26 -7.91
N LYS A 568 0.85 -16.46 -9.21
CA LYS A 568 -0.21 -16.84 -10.15
C LYS A 568 -0.11 -18.30 -10.61
N GLY A 569 0.76 -19.13 -10.03
CA GLY A 569 0.89 -20.55 -10.40
C GLY A 569 -0.46 -21.29 -10.45
N PRO A 570 -1.35 -21.16 -9.44
CA PRO A 570 -2.67 -21.80 -9.47
C PRO A 570 -3.70 -21.12 -10.39
N PHE A 571 -3.39 -19.92 -10.89
CA PHE A 571 -4.33 -19.01 -11.55
C PHE A 571 -3.92 -18.63 -12.98
N ASN A 572 -2.87 -19.22 -13.55
CA ASN A 572 -2.45 -19.00 -14.93
C ASN A 572 -2.60 -20.30 -15.74
N ALA A 573 -3.38 -20.25 -16.82
CA ALA A 573 -3.57 -21.38 -17.73
C ALA A 573 -2.60 -21.39 -18.91
N LEU A 574 -1.70 -20.41 -19.03
CA LEU A 574 -0.67 -20.30 -20.07
C LEU A 574 0.71 -20.64 -19.50
N ARG A 575 1.73 -20.63 -20.38
CA ARG A 575 3.12 -20.65 -19.91
C ARG A 575 3.39 -19.38 -19.09
N PRO A 576 4.00 -19.47 -17.89
CA PRO A 576 4.17 -18.31 -17.02
C PRO A 576 5.06 -17.20 -17.59
N THR A 577 5.88 -17.52 -18.61
CA THR A 577 6.76 -16.57 -19.30
C THR A 577 6.01 -15.39 -19.91
N SER A 578 4.79 -15.57 -20.41
CA SER A 578 4.02 -14.47 -20.98
C SER A 578 3.72 -13.37 -19.95
N ASP A 579 3.31 -13.78 -18.75
CA ASP A 579 3.07 -12.89 -17.61
C ASP A 579 4.38 -12.23 -17.14
N LEU A 580 5.47 -13.00 -17.05
CA LEU A 580 6.77 -12.48 -16.64
C LEU A 580 7.33 -11.45 -17.63
N ASN A 581 7.20 -11.71 -18.94
CA ASN A 581 7.61 -10.78 -19.98
C ASN A 581 6.81 -9.48 -19.90
N ASN A 582 5.48 -9.57 -19.74
CA ASN A 582 4.61 -8.41 -19.57
C ASN A 582 4.99 -7.59 -18.33
N ALA A 583 5.16 -8.25 -17.19
CA ALA A 583 5.55 -7.61 -15.94
C ALA A 583 6.92 -6.94 -16.09
N LEU A 584 7.93 -7.59 -16.68
CA LEU A 584 9.25 -6.98 -16.82
C LEU A 584 9.21 -5.71 -17.66
N VAL A 585 8.54 -5.75 -18.81
CA VAL A 585 8.36 -4.57 -19.68
C VAL A 585 7.63 -3.46 -18.92
N SER A 586 6.62 -3.80 -18.12
CA SER A 586 5.91 -2.86 -17.24
C SER A 586 6.85 -2.13 -16.28
N PHE A 587 7.68 -2.88 -15.54
CA PHE A 587 8.66 -2.29 -14.60
C PHE A 587 9.72 -1.43 -15.32
N ILE A 588 10.25 -1.88 -16.46
CA ILE A 588 11.27 -1.13 -17.20
C ILE A 588 10.71 0.20 -17.73
N LEU A 589 9.50 0.19 -18.33
CA LEU A 589 8.90 1.38 -18.92
C LEU A 589 8.48 2.42 -17.88
N THR A 590 7.99 1.95 -16.74
CA THR A 590 7.53 2.80 -15.63
C THR A 590 8.65 3.27 -14.71
N GLY A 591 9.79 2.57 -14.70
CA GLY A 591 10.89 2.85 -13.76
C GLY A 591 10.50 2.62 -12.30
N TYR A 592 9.44 1.84 -12.02
CA TYR A 592 9.03 1.59 -10.64
C TYR A 592 10.09 0.81 -9.87
N ALA A 593 10.38 1.31 -8.66
CA ALA A 593 11.21 0.62 -7.71
C ALA A 593 10.47 -0.56 -7.06
N GLY A 594 11.08 -1.74 -7.09
CA GLY A 594 10.56 -2.94 -6.42
C GLY A 594 10.97 -2.98 -4.95
N PHE A 595 10.11 -2.47 -4.07
CA PHE A 595 10.29 -2.65 -2.63
C PHE A 595 9.51 -3.87 -2.14
N SER A 596 10.02 -4.53 -1.09
CA SER A 596 9.33 -5.59 -0.38
C SER A 596 9.30 -5.35 1.12
N SER A 597 8.21 -5.76 1.76
CA SER A 597 7.98 -5.62 3.20
C SER A 597 7.89 -6.97 3.88
N SER A 598 8.49 -7.08 5.06
CA SER A 598 8.49 -8.32 5.84
C SER A 598 7.19 -8.50 6.63
N ALA A 599 6.61 -9.69 6.57
CA ALA A 599 5.50 -10.14 7.40
C ALA A 599 5.83 -11.48 8.08
N GLY A 600 5.21 -11.73 9.22
CA GLY A 600 5.49 -12.87 10.08
C GLY A 600 6.68 -12.60 11.00
N TYR A 601 7.89 -12.66 10.45
CA TYR A 601 9.15 -12.57 11.21
C TYR A 601 10.21 -11.69 10.50
N VAL A 602 11.13 -11.16 11.28
CA VAL A 602 12.39 -10.52 10.83
C VAL A 602 13.52 -11.15 11.64
N GLY A 603 14.37 -11.95 11.01
CA GLY A 603 15.23 -12.89 11.73
C GLY A 603 14.44 -14.01 12.43
N PRO A 604 15.12 -14.97 13.06
CA PRO A 604 14.49 -16.12 13.71
C PRO A 604 13.73 -15.76 15.00
N ASP A 605 14.09 -14.67 15.68
CA ASP A 605 13.59 -14.38 17.03
C ASP A 605 12.50 -13.31 17.06
N MET A 606 12.51 -12.38 16.10
CA MET A 606 11.62 -11.21 16.13
C MET A 606 10.36 -11.42 15.31
N MET A 607 9.27 -11.77 16.00
CA MET A 607 7.94 -11.85 15.42
C MET A 607 7.36 -10.45 15.19
N VAL A 608 6.82 -10.21 13.99
CA VAL A 608 6.25 -8.91 13.57
C VAL A 608 4.81 -9.01 13.05
N GLU A 609 4.29 -10.23 12.83
CA GLU A 609 2.96 -10.46 12.24
C GLU A 609 2.74 -9.58 10.99
N HIS A 610 1.72 -8.73 10.99
CA HIS A 610 1.43 -7.77 9.93
C HIS A 610 1.72 -6.32 10.32
N ASP A 611 2.37 -6.06 11.45
CA ASP A 611 2.58 -4.70 11.97
C ASP A 611 3.38 -3.83 10.99
N ILE A 612 4.41 -4.41 10.35
CA ILE A 612 5.19 -3.74 9.30
C ILE A 612 4.35 -3.55 8.03
N SER A 613 3.54 -4.55 7.65
CA SER A 613 2.67 -4.48 6.47
C SER A 613 1.68 -3.32 6.54
N LEU A 614 1.10 -3.06 7.72
CA LEU A 614 0.20 -1.94 7.96
C LEU A 614 0.92 -0.58 7.97
N LEU A 615 2.18 -0.56 8.40
CA LEU A 615 2.98 0.66 8.55
C LEU A 615 3.54 1.19 7.23
N VAL A 616 3.87 0.31 6.28
CA VAL A 616 4.44 0.68 4.97
C VAL A 616 3.67 1.78 4.22
N PRO A 617 2.33 1.70 4.01
CA PRO A 617 1.61 2.78 3.33
C PRO A 617 1.66 4.11 4.12
N GLU A 618 1.75 4.06 5.45
CA GLU A 618 1.90 5.27 6.28
C GLU A 618 3.26 5.94 6.08
N ILE A 619 4.32 5.13 5.92
CA ILE A 619 5.67 5.61 5.60
C ILE A 619 5.66 6.26 4.22
N TRP A 620 5.24 5.54 3.17
CA TRP A 620 5.32 6.03 1.79
C TRP A 620 4.48 7.27 1.54
N ALA A 621 3.26 7.34 2.09
CA ALA A 621 2.40 8.52 1.98
C ALA A 621 3.06 9.80 2.56
N ARG A 622 4.06 9.66 3.44
CA ARG A 622 4.78 10.75 4.11
C ARG A 622 6.20 10.97 3.59
N ILE A 623 6.68 10.18 2.63
CA ILE A 623 7.92 10.45 1.89
C ILE A 623 7.54 11.24 0.63
N LYS A 624 8.31 12.28 0.28
CA LYS A 624 8.07 13.04 -0.95
C LYS A 624 8.41 12.19 -2.18
N ALA A 625 7.81 12.50 -3.34
CA ALA A 625 7.99 11.70 -4.54
C ALA A 625 9.48 11.57 -4.97
N ASP A 626 10.24 12.66 -4.91
CA ASP A 626 11.68 12.70 -5.17
C ASP A 626 12.51 11.91 -4.15
N GLU A 627 12.10 11.94 -2.87
CA GLU A 627 12.79 11.19 -1.80
C GLU A 627 12.50 9.68 -1.82
N ARG A 628 11.58 9.18 -2.66
CA ARG A 628 11.25 7.74 -2.81
C ARG A 628 12.14 7.02 -3.82
N ASP A 629 12.84 7.76 -4.66
CA ASP A 629 13.74 7.20 -5.67
C ASP A 629 14.84 6.38 -4.98
N PRO A 630 15.03 5.09 -5.33
CA PRO A 630 16.11 4.29 -4.80
C PRO A 630 17.49 4.94 -4.97
N GLN A 631 17.73 5.67 -6.06
CA GLN A 631 19.01 6.33 -6.26
C GLN A 631 19.26 7.41 -5.21
N PHE A 632 18.24 8.25 -4.95
CA PHE A 632 18.28 9.21 -3.85
C PHE A 632 18.52 8.52 -2.50
N LEU A 633 17.83 7.41 -2.25
CA LEU A 633 17.97 6.67 -1.00
C LEU A 633 19.37 6.04 -0.83
N ILE A 634 19.96 5.52 -1.91
CA ILE A 634 21.32 4.95 -1.93
C ILE A 634 22.37 6.05 -1.71
N GLU A 635 22.31 7.14 -2.49
CA GLU A 635 23.28 8.24 -2.40
C GLU A 635 23.30 8.90 -1.02
N ASN A 636 22.15 8.92 -0.34
CA ASN A 636 22.02 9.47 1.01
C ASN A 636 22.23 8.43 2.12
N GLY A 637 22.63 7.19 1.80
CA GLY A 637 22.90 6.12 2.77
C GLY A 637 21.67 5.65 3.56
N TYR A 638 20.48 5.83 2.99
CA TYR A 638 19.21 5.30 3.52
C TYR A 638 18.96 3.84 3.11
N LEU A 639 19.64 3.38 2.05
CA LEU A 639 19.70 1.99 1.63
C LEU A 639 21.15 1.51 1.66
N GLU A 640 21.37 0.29 2.14
CA GLU A 640 22.67 -0.40 2.07
C GLU A 640 22.56 -1.66 1.21
N LEU A 641 23.56 -1.87 0.34
CA LEU A 641 23.66 -3.07 -0.51
C LEU A 641 24.11 -4.25 0.34
N LEU A 642 23.47 -5.41 0.14
CA LEU A 642 23.96 -6.68 0.68
C LEU A 642 24.97 -7.29 -0.30
N GLU A 643 26.12 -7.71 0.20
CA GLU A 643 27.19 -8.30 -0.60
C GLU A 643 27.33 -9.79 -0.29
N ASP A 644 27.75 -10.56 -1.30
CA ASP A 644 28.11 -11.96 -1.07
C ASP A 644 29.31 -12.05 -0.13
N PHE A 645 29.32 -13.04 0.75
CA PHE A 645 30.39 -13.24 1.74
C PHE A 645 30.73 -14.72 1.89
N ASP A 646 31.91 -15.01 2.47
CA ASP A 646 32.31 -16.38 2.82
C ASP A 646 31.81 -16.75 4.22
N HIS A 647 31.22 -17.92 4.37
CA HIS A 647 30.88 -18.51 5.64
C HIS A 647 31.25 -20.00 5.62
N GLU A 648 32.15 -20.40 6.53
CA GLU A 648 32.64 -21.77 6.63
C GLU A 648 33.21 -22.33 5.30
N GLY A 649 33.85 -21.47 4.49
CA GLY A 649 34.44 -21.84 3.20
C GLY A 649 33.42 -22.01 2.06
N GLN A 650 32.17 -21.58 2.27
CA GLN A 650 31.13 -21.51 1.25
C GLN A 650 30.74 -20.07 0.97
N THR A 651 30.60 -19.72 -0.31
CA THR A 651 30.09 -18.41 -0.72
C THR A 651 28.58 -18.34 -0.51
N VAL A 652 28.14 -17.39 0.30
CA VAL A 652 26.74 -17.08 0.57
C VAL A 652 26.30 -15.95 -0.38
N LEU A 653 25.30 -16.22 -1.23
CA LEU A 653 24.85 -15.27 -2.26
C LEU A 653 23.87 -14.22 -1.73
N ALA A 654 24.25 -13.51 -0.66
CA ALA A 654 23.41 -12.51 0.00
C ALA A 654 23.04 -11.32 -0.91
N SER A 655 23.83 -11.05 -1.96
CA SER A 655 23.52 -9.97 -2.92
C SER A 655 22.20 -10.17 -3.67
N ARG A 656 21.64 -11.38 -3.71
CA ARG A 656 20.29 -11.62 -4.26
C ARG A 656 19.17 -10.95 -3.46
N LEU A 657 19.43 -10.58 -2.21
CA LEU A 657 18.49 -9.86 -1.36
C LEU A 657 18.42 -8.35 -1.68
N GLY A 658 19.33 -7.86 -2.54
CA GLY A 658 19.39 -6.46 -2.96
C GLY A 658 19.86 -5.53 -1.85
N TYR A 659 19.11 -4.45 -1.67
CA TYR A 659 19.35 -3.42 -0.66
C TYR A 659 18.36 -3.54 0.48
N ARG A 660 18.73 -3.03 1.65
CA ARG A 660 17.85 -2.94 2.81
C ARG A 660 17.88 -1.55 3.43
N ILE A 661 16.81 -1.16 4.12
CA ILE A 661 16.78 0.12 4.83
C ILE A 661 17.80 0.17 5.97
N THR A 662 18.37 1.34 6.22
CA THR A 662 19.35 1.58 7.29
C THR A 662 18.76 2.33 8.49
N GLU A 663 19.54 2.46 9.56
CA GLU A 663 19.23 3.35 10.69
C GLU A 663 18.94 4.80 10.24
N ARG A 664 19.63 5.28 9.19
CA ARG A 664 19.43 6.64 8.65
C ARG A 664 18.07 6.79 7.97
N PHE A 665 17.57 5.74 7.32
CA PHE A 665 16.20 5.73 6.78
C PHE A 665 15.18 5.89 7.91
N VAL A 666 15.35 5.11 8.98
CA VAL A 666 14.49 5.16 10.18
C VAL A 666 14.53 6.57 10.78
N HIS A 667 15.72 7.14 10.98
CA HIS A 667 15.91 8.50 11.48
C HIS A 667 15.20 9.57 10.64
N ARG A 668 15.37 9.50 9.31
CA ARG A 668 14.87 10.52 8.38
C ARG A 668 13.35 10.47 8.21
N PHE A 669 12.78 9.26 8.09
CA PHE A 669 11.40 9.10 7.62
C PHE A 669 10.45 8.64 8.73
N MET A 670 10.88 7.81 9.68
CA MET A 670 9.98 7.29 10.72
C MET A 670 9.72 8.28 11.86
N GLY A 671 10.56 9.32 12.02
CA GLY A 671 10.24 10.49 12.85
C GLY A 671 9.04 11.30 12.34
N LYS A 672 8.45 10.94 11.20
CA LYS A 672 7.14 11.45 10.73
C LYS A 672 5.94 10.72 11.36
N ILE A 673 6.18 9.60 12.04
CA ILE A 673 5.16 8.73 12.64
C ILE A 673 5.39 8.54 14.14
N PHE A 674 6.61 8.23 14.57
CA PHE A 674 6.95 7.89 15.96
C PHE A 674 7.71 8.99 16.68
N ASP A 675 7.57 9.03 18.00
CA ASP A 675 8.35 9.92 18.87
C ASP A 675 9.79 9.42 19.05
N ASN A 676 9.98 8.09 19.09
CA ASN A 676 11.30 7.46 19.16
C ASN A 676 11.43 6.40 18.04
N PRO A 677 11.74 6.82 16.81
CA PRO A 677 11.75 5.90 15.67
C PRO A 677 12.83 4.81 15.76
N GLN A 678 13.97 5.07 16.40
CA GLN A 678 15.06 4.08 16.51
C GLN A 678 14.73 2.92 17.44
N ALA A 679 13.87 3.15 18.44
CA ALA A 679 13.39 2.07 19.29
C ALA A 679 12.42 1.13 18.55
N VAL A 680 11.79 1.59 17.47
CA VAL A 680 10.82 0.81 16.68
C VAL A 680 11.53 -0.28 15.89
N PHE A 681 12.51 0.10 15.07
CA PHE A 681 13.36 -0.81 14.31
C PHE A 681 14.76 -0.81 14.92
N THR A 682 14.99 -1.74 15.84
CA THR A 682 16.28 -1.95 16.50
C THR A 682 17.34 -2.48 15.53
N GLU A 683 18.60 -2.47 15.94
CA GLU A 683 19.68 -3.06 15.14
C GLU A 683 19.40 -4.52 14.80
N GLU A 684 18.88 -5.33 15.74
CA GLU A 684 18.51 -6.74 15.47
C GLU A 684 17.43 -6.89 14.39
N LEU A 685 16.54 -5.91 14.22
CA LEU A 685 15.55 -5.90 13.13
C LEU A 685 16.17 -5.43 11.82
N LEU A 686 16.99 -4.38 11.86
CA LEU A 686 17.64 -3.82 10.66
C LEU A 686 18.70 -4.77 10.09
N LYS A 687 19.35 -5.55 10.96
CA LYS A 687 20.42 -6.51 10.70
C LYS A 687 20.06 -7.90 11.26
N PRO A 688 19.12 -8.64 10.64
CA PRO A 688 18.66 -9.93 11.14
C PRO A 688 19.77 -10.98 11.30
N GLU A 689 20.90 -10.85 10.60
CA GLU A 689 22.10 -11.67 10.76
C GLU A 689 22.71 -11.61 12.16
N THR A 690 22.42 -10.56 12.94
CA THR A 690 22.89 -10.41 14.32
C THR A 690 22.12 -11.27 15.32
N GLN A 691 20.92 -11.75 14.96
CA GLN A 691 20.12 -12.64 15.81
C GLN A 691 20.70 -14.06 15.80
N ASP A 692 20.95 -14.61 14.62
CA ASP A 692 21.61 -15.91 14.43
C ASP A 692 22.18 -16.03 13.01
N MET A 693 23.51 -16.06 12.89
CA MET A 693 24.21 -16.11 11.60
C MET A 693 23.93 -17.43 10.85
N ALA A 694 23.83 -18.56 11.57
CA ALA A 694 23.60 -19.86 10.94
C ALA A 694 22.23 -19.93 10.24
N SER A 695 21.16 -19.49 10.92
CA SER A 695 19.82 -19.38 10.32
C SER A 695 19.77 -18.37 9.18
N TYR A 696 20.53 -17.28 9.28
CA TYR A 696 20.63 -16.28 8.22
C TYR A 696 21.25 -16.86 6.95
N VAL A 697 22.38 -17.56 7.08
CA VAL A 697 23.08 -18.24 5.97
C VAL A 697 22.22 -19.35 5.38
N ASP A 698 21.62 -20.22 6.21
CA ASP A 698 20.74 -21.29 5.73
C ASP A 698 19.52 -20.71 4.99
N GLY A 699 18.96 -19.61 5.47
CA GLY A 699 17.83 -18.94 4.82
C GLY A 699 18.17 -18.37 3.44
N ILE A 700 19.37 -17.81 3.26
CA ILE A 700 19.84 -17.34 1.95
C ILE A 700 20.08 -18.52 1.01
N ASN A 701 20.77 -19.57 1.48
CA ASN A 701 21.01 -20.77 0.69
C ASN A 701 19.70 -21.43 0.27
N ASN A 702 18.72 -21.48 1.17
CA ASN A 702 17.38 -21.97 0.89
C ASN A 702 16.67 -21.17 -0.23
N ILE A 703 16.81 -19.84 -0.25
CA ILE A 703 16.31 -18.99 -1.35
C ILE A 703 17.01 -19.34 -2.66
N VAL A 704 18.35 -19.42 -2.65
CA VAL A 704 19.18 -19.68 -3.85
C VAL A 704 18.85 -21.05 -4.44
N GLU A 705 18.79 -22.09 -3.61
CA GLU A 705 18.44 -23.46 -4.01
C GLU A 705 17.02 -23.53 -4.60
N ALA A 706 16.06 -22.83 -3.98
CA ALA A 706 14.70 -22.76 -4.49
C ALA A 706 14.63 -22.03 -5.83
N GLN A 707 15.35 -20.91 -5.98
CA GLN A 707 15.49 -20.19 -7.25
C GLN A 707 16.10 -21.08 -8.33
N GLN A 708 17.14 -21.84 -8.00
CA GLN A 708 17.77 -22.78 -8.93
C GLN A 708 16.79 -23.87 -9.37
N LYS A 709 16.03 -24.46 -8.42
CA LYS A 709 15.04 -25.49 -8.70
C LYS A 709 13.92 -24.98 -9.61
N VAL A 710 13.37 -23.80 -9.31
CA VAL A 710 12.32 -23.19 -10.12
C VAL A 710 12.85 -22.86 -11.51
N ALA A 711 14.03 -22.24 -11.63
CA ALA A 711 14.61 -21.90 -12.92
C ALA A 711 14.86 -23.12 -13.82
N LYS A 712 15.35 -24.24 -13.24
CA LYS A 712 15.51 -25.50 -13.97
C LYS A 712 14.21 -26.01 -14.59
N GLN A 713 13.06 -25.81 -13.93
CA GLN A 713 11.77 -26.25 -14.48
C GLN A 713 11.44 -25.54 -15.80
N TYR A 714 11.73 -24.23 -15.92
CA TYR A 714 11.53 -23.49 -17.18
C TYR A 714 12.44 -23.99 -18.31
N ILE A 715 13.64 -24.48 -17.97
CA ILE A 715 14.58 -25.05 -18.94
C ILE A 715 14.09 -26.45 -19.35
N ASP A 716 13.74 -27.29 -18.38
CA ASP A 716 13.35 -28.68 -18.59
C ASP A 716 12.06 -28.82 -19.42
N ASP A 717 11.08 -27.92 -19.23
CA ASP A 717 9.84 -27.91 -20.01
C ASP A 717 9.91 -27.08 -21.30
N GLY A 718 11.07 -26.46 -21.57
CA GLY A 718 11.34 -25.62 -22.73
C GLY A 718 10.60 -24.29 -22.77
N SER A 719 9.88 -23.91 -21.72
CA SER A 719 9.16 -22.63 -21.64
C SER A 719 10.11 -21.43 -21.56
N VAL A 720 11.35 -21.63 -21.12
CA VAL A 720 12.41 -20.59 -21.12
C VAL A 720 12.60 -19.97 -22.51
N ASN A 721 12.35 -20.71 -23.59
CA ASN A 721 12.48 -20.20 -24.97
C ASN A 721 11.50 -19.08 -25.31
N ASP A 722 10.39 -18.97 -24.56
CA ASP A 722 9.40 -17.90 -24.71
C ASP A 722 9.75 -16.67 -23.87
N ALA A 723 10.77 -16.74 -23.02
CA ALA A 723 11.20 -15.60 -22.21
C ALA A 723 11.86 -14.52 -23.09
N CYS A 724 11.59 -13.25 -22.77
CA CYS A 724 12.30 -12.15 -23.40
C CYS A 724 13.81 -12.20 -23.03
N PRO A 725 14.70 -11.60 -23.84
CA PRO A 725 16.15 -11.75 -23.66
C PRO A 725 16.69 -11.49 -22.23
N PRO A 726 16.22 -10.46 -21.48
CA PRO A 726 16.66 -10.26 -20.09
C PRO A 726 16.26 -11.42 -19.16
N LEU A 727 15.03 -11.94 -19.30
CA LEU A 727 14.55 -13.06 -18.47
C LEU A 727 15.17 -14.39 -18.88
N TYR A 728 15.42 -14.61 -20.17
CA TYR A 728 16.16 -15.76 -20.66
C TYR A 728 17.54 -15.85 -19.99
N ALA A 729 18.31 -14.75 -20.02
CA ALA A 729 19.59 -14.67 -19.35
C ALA A 729 19.47 -14.88 -17.82
N LEU A 730 18.48 -14.25 -17.19
CA LEU A 730 18.27 -14.34 -15.73
C LEU A 730 17.91 -15.76 -15.27
N ILE A 731 17.03 -16.46 -15.99
CA ILE A 731 16.64 -17.84 -15.68
C ILE A 731 17.84 -18.77 -15.80
N HIS A 732 18.70 -18.60 -16.81
CA HIS A 732 19.95 -19.35 -16.91
C HIS A 732 20.88 -19.05 -15.72
N ILE A 733 21.09 -17.78 -15.38
CA ILE A 733 21.90 -17.37 -14.21
C ILE A 733 21.35 -18.00 -12.91
N MET A 734 20.03 -18.04 -12.73
CA MET A 734 19.41 -18.68 -11.56
C MET A 734 19.69 -20.19 -11.53
N ALA A 735 19.64 -20.87 -12.68
CA ALA A 735 19.79 -22.32 -12.79
C ALA A 735 21.24 -22.81 -12.70
N THR A 736 22.19 -22.09 -13.32
CA THR A 736 23.58 -22.52 -13.51
C THR A 736 24.60 -21.60 -12.86
N GLY A 737 24.20 -20.42 -12.38
CA GLY A 737 25.08 -19.39 -11.80
C GLY A 737 25.56 -18.36 -12.84
N GLU A 738 25.51 -18.68 -14.12
CA GLU A 738 26.01 -17.81 -15.20
C GLU A 738 25.23 -17.99 -16.52
N TYR A 739 25.30 -16.98 -17.36
CA TYR A 739 24.84 -17.00 -18.75
C TYR A 739 25.94 -16.46 -19.66
N ASN A 740 26.45 -17.28 -20.59
CA ASN A 740 27.59 -16.95 -21.45
C ASN A 740 28.83 -16.47 -20.67
N GLY A 741 29.15 -17.13 -19.54
CA GLY A 741 30.26 -16.77 -18.66
C GLY A 741 30.05 -15.47 -17.86
N LYS A 742 28.82 -14.95 -17.82
CA LYS A 742 28.45 -13.71 -17.11
C LYS A 742 27.46 -13.99 -15.99
N THR A 743 27.61 -13.25 -14.90
CA THR A 743 26.74 -13.29 -13.73
C THR A 743 25.72 -12.14 -13.78
N VAL A 744 24.81 -12.08 -12.80
CA VAL A 744 23.88 -10.96 -12.66
C VAL A 744 24.59 -9.62 -12.42
N ARG A 745 25.85 -9.62 -11.98
CA ARG A 745 26.62 -8.40 -11.69
C ARG A 745 27.24 -7.76 -12.93
N ASP A 746 27.36 -8.51 -14.02
CA ASP A 746 27.97 -8.01 -15.24
C ASP A 746 27.16 -6.85 -15.84
N ALA A 747 27.84 -5.76 -16.19
CA ALA A 747 27.21 -4.55 -16.72
C ALA A 747 26.33 -4.84 -17.95
N SER A 748 26.78 -5.73 -18.84
CA SER A 748 26.00 -6.14 -20.02
C SER A 748 24.74 -6.96 -19.69
N ILE A 749 24.66 -7.61 -18.52
CA ILE A 749 23.43 -8.26 -18.05
C ILE A 749 22.49 -7.19 -17.46
N ARG A 750 23.02 -6.27 -16.65
CA ARG A 750 22.25 -5.16 -16.07
C ARG A 750 21.64 -4.26 -17.15
N GLU A 751 22.38 -4.00 -18.22
CA GLU A 751 21.95 -3.16 -19.35
C GLU A 751 20.65 -3.68 -20.01
N LEU A 752 20.44 -5.00 -20.05
CA LEU A 752 19.22 -5.61 -20.59
C LEU A 752 17.93 -5.18 -19.86
N PHE A 753 18.05 -4.71 -18.62
CA PHE A 753 16.94 -4.27 -17.78
C PHE A 753 16.73 -2.75 -17.83
N THR A 754 17.42 -2.03 -18.72
CA THR A 754 17.30 -0.57 -18.86
C THR A 754 16.24 -0.20 -19.89
N LYS A 755 15.63 0.97 -19.69
CA LYS A 755 14.63 1.52 -20.62
C LYS A 755 15.20 1.78 -22.01
N ASP A 756 16.40 2.32 -22.10
CA ASP A 756 17.04 2.61 -23.38
C ASP A 756 17.33 1.33 -24.18
N SER A 757 17.82 0.29 -23.51
CA SER A 757 18.01 -1.03 -24.13
C SER A 757 16.68 -1.63 -24.59
N LEU A 758 15.63 -1.56 -23.77
CA LEU A 758 14.30 -2.03 -24.15
C LEU A 758 13.77 -1.30 -25.40
N LEU A 759 13.75 0.04 -25.38
CA LEU A 759 13.16 0.85 -26.45
C LEU A 759 13.91 0.72 -27.79
N SER A 760 15.22 0.46 -27.75
CA SER A 760 16.05 0.25 -28.94
C SER A 760 16.04 -1.20 -29.45
N SER A 761 15.41 -2.13 -28.74
CA SER A 761 15.47 -3.56 -29.06
C SER A 761 14.46 -4.03 -30.10
N ASP A 762 14.89 -4.96 -30.96
CA ASP A 762 14.02 -5.62 -31.94
C ASP A 762 12.91 -6.44 -31.28
N TRP A 763 13.17 -7.04 -30.12
CA TRP A 763 12.18 -7.88 -29.43
C TRP A 763 11.04 -7.05 -28.85
N TYR A 764 11.30 -5.84 -28.36
CA TYR A 764 10.24 -4.93 -27.94
C TYR A 764 9.45 -4.40 -29.13
N ARG A 765 10.13 -4.02 -30.22
CA ARG A 765 9.48 -3.65 -31.48
C ARG A 765 8.54 -4.76 -31.97
N GLU A 766 8.98 -6.02 -31.93
CA GLU A 766 8.14 -7.17 -32.25
C GLU A 766 6.86 -7.22 -31.39
N ARG A 767 6.94 -6.91 -30.09
CA ARG A 767 5.74 -6.85 -29.22
C ARG A 767 4.74 -5.78 -29.68
N LEU A 768 5.22 -4.63 -30.15
CA LEU A 768 4.36 -3.57 -30.67
C LEU A 768 3.72 -3.98 -32.00
N GLU A 769 4.49 -4.61 -32.89
CA GLU A 769 3.99 -5.15 -34.17
C GLU A 769 2.89 -6.20 -33.93
N ILE A 770 3.11 -7.13 -33.00
CA ILE A 770 2.11 -8.15 -32.65
C ILE A 770 0.85 -7.51 -32.09
N LYS A 771 0.97 -6.49 -31.24
CA LYS A 771 -0.22 -5.79 -30.72
C LYS A 771 -1.01 -5.13 -31.85
N GLN A 772 -0.33 -4.46 -32.78
CA GLN A 772 -0.97 -3.87 -33.95
C GLN A 772 -1.66 -4.93 -34.81
N GLN A 773 -0.99 -6.05 -35.10
CA GLN A 773 -1.55 -7.16 -35.87
C GLN A 773 -2.80 -7.75 -35.21
N ARG A 774 -2.79 -7.94 -33.88
CA ARG A 774 -3.94 -8.44 -33.13
C ARG A 774 -5.12 -7.47 -33.18
N GLU A 775 -4.88 -6.16 -33.14
CA GLU A 775 -5.94 -5.16 -33.30
C GLU A 775 -6.48 -5.12 -34.72
N ILE A 776 -5.64 -5.19 -35.75
CA ILE A 776 -6.09 -5.28 -37.15
C ILE A 776 -7.03 -6.48 -37.31
N ALA A 777 -6.61 -7.67 -36.86
CA ALA A 777 -7.43 -8.88 -36.94
C ALA A 777 -8.75 -8.76 -36.15
N LEU A 778 -8.74 -8.09 -34.98
CA LEU A 778 -9.94 -7.84 -34.19
C LEU A 778 -10.93 -6.93 -34.93
N TRP A 779 -10.45 -5.81 -35.49
CA TRP A 779 -11.30 -4.85 -36.20
C TRP A 779 -11.79 -5.38 -37.55
N GLU A 780 -11.01 -6.20 -38.25
CA GLU A 780 -11.48 -6.96 -39.42
C GLU A 780 -12.66 -7.89 -39.05
N LYS A 781 -12.55 -8.59 -37.90
CA LYS A 781 -13.64 -9.43 -37.40
C LYS A 781 -14.87 -8.61 -37.01
N HIS A 782 -14.71 -7.43 -36.40
CA HIS A 782 -15.84 -6.54 -36.10
C HIS A 782 -16.55 -6.08 -37.36
N VAL A 783 -15.81 -5.60 -38.37
CA VAL A 783 -16.37 -5.20 -39.67
C VAL A 783 -17.13 -6.36 -40.31
N LYS A 784 -16.50 -7.55 -40.39
CA LYS A 784 -17.13 -8.74 -40.97
C LYS A 784 -18.42 -9.14 -40.26
N ASN A 785 -18.42 -9.13 -38.92
CA ASN A 785 -19.59 -9.52 -38.13
C ASN A 785 -20.74 -8.50 -38.27
N LEU A 786 -20.43 -7.20 -38.28
CA LEU A 786 -21.43 -6.15 -38.47
C LEU A 786 -22.01 -6.18 -39.88
N GLN A 787 -21.18 -6.39 -40.91
CA GLN A 787 -21.64 -6.59 -42.29
C GLN A 787 -22.53 -7.83 -42.42
N ALA A 788 -22.12 -8.95 -41.82
CA ALA A 788 -22.92 -10.17 -41.84
C ALA A 788 -24.28 -9.96 -41.17
N PHE A 789 -24.33 -9.29 -40.02
CA PHE A 789 -25.57 -8.96 -39.32
C PHE A 789 -26.44 -8.00 -40.12
N PHE A 790 -25.83 -6.98 -40.74
CA PHE A 790 -26.52 -6.00 -41.59
C PHE A 790 -27.22 -6.65 -42.79
N LEU A 791 -26.65 -7.72 -43.33
CA LEU A 791 -27.18 -8.44 -44.49
C LEU A 791 -28.14 -9.59 -44.14
N LEU A 792 -28.48 -9.79 -42.86
CA LEU A 792 -29.42 -10.84 -42.46
C LEU A 792 -30.85 -10.51 -42.95
N PRO A 793 -31.50 -11.40 -43.73
CA PRO A 793 -32.87 -11.16 -44.18
C PRO A 793 -33.84 -11.02 -43.00
N GLY A 794 -34.68 -9.98 -43.02
CA GLY A 794 -35.68 -9.73 -41.98
C GLY A 794 -35.14 -9.05 -40.71
N HIS A 795 -33.90 -8.53 -40.75
CA HIS A 795 -33.28 -7.78 -39.65
C HIS A 795 -33.24 -6.27 -39.90
N GLU A 796 -33.95 -5.73 -40.89
CA GLU A 796 -33.89 -4.32 -41.28
C GLU A 796 -34.26 -3.38 -40.11
N ASP A 797 -35.35 -3.67 -39.40
CA ASP A 797 -35.79 -2.90 -38.22
C ASP A 797 -34.78 -2.98 -37.06
N GLU A 798 -34.14 -4.14 -36.89
CA GLU A 798 -33.12 -4.35 -35.84
C GLU A 798 -31.78 -3.67 -36.18
N VAL A 799 -31.43 -3.62 -37.47
CA VAL A 799 -30.28 -2.87 -37.99
C VAL A 799 -30.43 -1.39 -37.70
N GLU A 800 -31.62 -0.83 -37.91
CA GLU A 800 -31.94 0.56 -37.56
C GLU A 800 -31.94 0.75 -36.04
N ARG A 801 -32.69 -0.06 -35.29
CA ARG A 801 -32.84 0.04 -33.83
C ARG A 801 -31.50 -0.02 -33.10
N LEU A 802 -30.58 -0.87 -33.54
CA LEU A 802 -29.26 -1.05 -32.94
C LEU A 802 -28.20 -0.09 -33.52
N GLY A 803 -28.53 0.66 -34.57
CA GLY A 803 -27.61 1.58 -35.25
C GLY A 803 -26.43 0.88 -35.92
N ILE A 804 -26.66 -0.29 -36.52
CA ILE A 804 -25.59 -1.14 -37.05
C ILE A 804 -24.80 -0.45 -38.17
N SER A 805 -25.44 0.38 -39.00
CA SER A 805 -24.74 1.14 -40.06
C SER A 805 -23.68 2.07 -39.47
N SER A 806 -24.03 2.87 -38.47
CA SER A 806 -23.07 3.79 -37.81
C SER A 806 -21.91 3.03 -37.17
N ARG A 807 -22.22 1.92 -36.47
CA ARG A 807 -21.18 1.07 -35.85
C ARG A 807 -20.27 0.43 -36.88
N LEU A 808 -20.79 0.09 -38.05
CA LEU A 808 -20.00 -0.45 -39.15
C LEU A 808 -19.06 0.61 -39.71
N ASP A 809 -19.54 1.83 -39.94
CA ASP A 809 -18.70 2.96 -40.39
C ASP A 809 -17.59 3.28 -39.38
N GLU A 810 -17.92 3.30 -38.09
CA GLU A 810 -16.94 3.45 -36.99
C GLU A 810 -15.91 2.32 -36.99
N ALA A 811 -16.34 1.07 -37.17
CA ALA A 811 -15.44 -0.08 -37.21
C ALA A 811 -14.50 -0.04 -38.42
N ILE A 812 -14.97 0.41 -39.59
CA ILE A 812 -14.15 0.61 -40.80
C ILE A 812 -13.13 1.72 -40.57
N ALA A 813 -13.56 2.86 -40.01
CA ALA A 813 -12.66 3.98 -39.69
C ALA A 813 -11.58 3.54 -38.68
N LYS A 814 -11.98 2.78 -37.66
CA LYS A 814 -11.05 2.25 -36.66
C LYS A 814 -10.07 1.25 -37.24
N LEU A 815 -10.52 0.34 -38.12
CA LEU A 815 -9.67 -0.58 -38.86
C LEU A 815 -8.60 0.17 -39.67
N SER A 816 -9.01 1.23 -40.37
CA SER A 816 -8.08 2.09 -41.13
C SER A 816 -7.02 2.73 -40.22
N TYR A 817 -7.45 3.28 -39.07
CA TYR A 817 -6.54 3.87 -38.08
C TYR A 817 -5.54 2.87 -37.51
N VAL A 818 -5.97 1.67 -37.08
CA VAL A 818 -5.07 0.68 -36.49
C VAL A 818 -4.09 0.08 -37.51
N ASN A 819 -4.41 0.13 -38.80
CA ASN A 819 -3.51 -0.26 -39.89
C ASN A 819 -2.41 0.81 -40.14
N GLY A 820 -2.66 2.06 -39.72
CA GLY A 820 -1.75 3.18 -39.93
C GLY A 820 -0.52 3.18 -39.02
N LYS A 821 0.53 3.89 -39.45
CA LYS A 821 1.75 4.13 -38.67
C LYS A 821 1.48 4.91 -37.38
N GLU A 822 0.52 5.83 -37.40
CA GLU A 822 0.14 6.64 -36.24
C GLU A 822 -0.27 5.77 -35.03
N TYR A 823 -1.01 4.69 -35.27
CA TYR A 823 -1.37 3.74 -34.21
C TYR A 823 -0.13 3.02 -33.66
N PHE A 824 0.76 2.56 -34.54
CA PHE A 824 2.01 1.92 -34.14
C PHE A 824 2.87 2.84 -33.26
N ASP A 825 3.05 4.10 -33.67
CA ASP A 825 3.83 5.08 -32.91
C ASP A 825 3.22 5.33 -31.53
N ARG A 826 1.88 5.32 -31.41
CA ARG A 826 1.17 5.45 -30.13
C ARG A 826 1.38 4.27 -29.17
N LEU A 827 1.73 3.08 -29.68
CA LEU A 827 2.03 1.92 -28.83
C LEU A 827 3.38 2.02 -28.13
N VAL A 828 4.28 2.89 -28.60
CA VAL A 828 5.61 3.07 -28.00
C VAL A 828 5.46 3.61 -26.57
N GLY A 829 5.94 2.83 -25.61
CA GLY A 829 5.85 3.12 -24.18
C GLY A 829 4.71 2.38 -23.48
N THR A 830 4.01 1.48 -24.20
CA THR A 830 3.12 0.46 -23.63
C THR A 830 3.82 -0.90 -23.57
N ILE A 831 3.24 -1.90 -22.89
CA ILE A 831 3.83 -3.24 -22.86
C ILE A 831 3.73 -4.01 -24.20
N GLY A 832 3.04 -3.48 -25.22
CA GLY A 832 2.77 -4.19 -26.47
C GLY A 832 1.99 -5.50 -26.25
N ALA A 833 2.24 -6.53 -27.04
CA ALA A 833 1.68 -7.85 -26.86
C ALA A 833 2.79 -8.91 -26.85
N ASP A 834 2.71 -9.85 -25.90
CA ASP A 834 3.62 -10.98 -25.87
C ASP A 834 3.38 -11.91 -27.06
N PRO A 835 4.43 -12.41 -27.75
CA PRO A 835 4.28 -13.35 -28.85
C PRO A 835 3.61 -14.68 -28.46
N LEU A 836 3.63 -15.07 -27.18
CA LEU A 836 3.19 -16.39 -26.69
C LEU A 836 3.95 -17.56 -27.34
N ARG A 837 5.18 -17.28 -27.80
CA ARG A 837 6.12 -18.17 -28.48
C ARG A 837 7.53 -17.54 -28.41
N PRO A 838 8.58 -18.23 -28.86
CA PRO A 838 9.92 -17.65 -28.88
C PRO A 838 9.99 -16.38 -29.73
N TYR A 839 10.72 -15.37 -29.24
CA TYR A 839 11.00 -14.14 -29.97
C TYR A 839 11.81 -14.42 -31.25
N ARG A 840 11.60 -13.61 -32.31
CA ARG A 840 12.30 -13.77 -33.61
C ARG A 840 13.83 -13.74 -33.45
N CYS A 841 14.34 -12.84 -32.61
CA CYS A 841 15.77 -12.69 -32.35
C CYS A 841 16.39 -13.91 -31.64
N MET A 842 15.59 -14.66 -30.88
CA MET A 842 16.05 -15.86 -30.16
C MET A 842 16.03 -17.09 -31.08
N SER A 843 15.07 -17.15 -32.00
CA SER A 843 14.88 -18.27 -32.93
C SER A 843 16.02 -18.39 -33.97
N SER A 844 16.59 -17.26 -34.41
CA SER A 844 17.71 -17.24 -35.36
C SER A 844 19.05 -17.63 -34.72
N ALA A 845 19.26 -17.28 -33.45
CA ALA A 845 20.46 -17.67 -32.69
C ALA A 845 20.51 -19.18 -32.44
N GLN A 846 19.38 -19.81 -32.07
CA GLN A 846 19.28 -21.26 -31.83
C GLN A 846 19.53 -22.11 -33.09
N HIS A 847 19.19 -21.61 -34.29
CA HIS A 847 19.54 -22.28 -35.55
C HIS A 847 21.05 -22.28 -35.87
N THR A 848 21.81 -21.39 -35.23
CA THR A 848 23.27 -21.28 -35.43
C THR A 848 24.03 -22.15 -34.41
N GLU A 849 23.52 -22.30 -33.19
CA GLU A 849 24.06 -23.21 -32.18
C GLU A 849 23.74 -24.69 -32.47
N ASN A 850 22.51 -25.02 -32.89
CA ASN A 850 22.17 -26.40 -33.26
C ASN A 850 22.93 -26.91 -34.51
N LYS A 851 23.50 -26.02 -35.34
CA LYS A 851 24.41 -26.38 -36.44
C LYS A 851 25.86 -26.54 -36.02
N LYS A 852 26.26 -26.07 -34.83
CA LYS A 852 27.61 -26.28 -34.28
C LYS A 852 27.71 -27.51 -33.39
N VAL A 853 26.57 -28.05 -32.94
CA VAL A 853 26.48 -29.25 -32.09
C VAL A 853 26.06 -30.51 -32.89
N ALA A 854 25.69 -30.36 -34.16
CA ALA A 854 25.37 -31.47 -35.08
C ALA A 854 26.56 -31.87 -35.97
#